data_AF-A0A3M1ZAE1-F1
#
_entry.id   AF-A0A3M1ZAE1-F1
#
_cell.length_a   1.000
_cell.length_b   1.000
_cell.length_c   1.000
_cell.angle_alpha   90.00
_cell.angle_beta   90.00
_cell.angle_gamma   90.00
#
_symmetry.space_group_name_H-M   'P 1'
#
loop_
_entity.id
_entity.type
_entity.pdbx_description
1 polymer ?
#
loop_
_entity_poly.entity_id
_entity_poly.type
_entity_poly.pdbx_seq_one_letter_code
_entity_poly.pdbx_strand_id
1 'polypeptide(L)'
;VRDELHALVDRLEASRLDFRLALIEAESCITIHCNGVFPFHGPMETEELRGAVDRLHMEGSDVSPTATYDALLWSATDLLWRDGADVTRLVVVVTNDMPQSVYGNVWNLDSHGTAANREAARLALEEAGLTLYYAQPTGPEGFRYLEDYADAERNPRAACSRGEGGWDCGFEGLGERLSWPFDQAEIPLPEPGPVADSRYYFAWLSPFGPVTDPGETRVVEIRTADPDDPTRDIALTFEYGFPGEEGALRLVLTDEAGDPLPASLDECVSVYRTMGDRAVELTEVCPGDGGEPGVAVADLLMPGPVALEMGYDFATNPGAHNSYYSDLGYQGARFDVEVPAGETLDVPWQVEVKDRRADLWRIRGLLKDLREWGLGSRPFASAADRIAAWVEGFETGPMTLEDKDRLIRLTHALGGYLYLSGYAETQARKVENGLIDVIRRLRAIIQKLRDTADEADTVGWLTDAEAAARLAASLGTDLEAAEAIGEAEALRALARALLEYAEEELVPEVIAKILDQIPLGPAGPYVNQFLVGVVLDDWDSAGSLWDTVGELTLDGVLDAAVAAAPDLLRAAGDEVLSGLPDEATDAYDLLFDLIEALARDGTDGLTEAVRSTAQDLLARYASPEAALARVRDAVSVLTETLSPGPVRDALVPVLDLMLRVALEEGDFDNDAAIGVLAT
;
A
#
# COMPACT_ATOMS: atom_id res chain seq x y z
N VAL A 1 -9.06 27.52 0.49
CA VAL A 1 -7.72 27.14 -0.02
C VAL A 1 -6.96 28.35 -0.55
N ARG A 2 -7.35 29.01 -1.67
CA ARG A 2 -6.59 30.18 -2.17
C ARG A 2 -6.37 31.29 -1.11
N ASP A 3 -7.41 31.67 -0.37
CA ASP A 3 -7.27 32.68 0.69
C ASP A 3 -6.28 32.25 1.79
N GLU A 4 -6.27 30.97 2.15
CA GLU A 4 -5.35 30.39 3.14
C GLU A 4 -3.92 30.29 2.59
N LEU A 5 -3.75 30.02 1.29
CA LEU A 5 -2.44 30.06 0.66
C LEU A 5 -1.89 31.49 0.60
N HIS A 6 -2.72 32.49 0.30
CA HIS A 6 -2.31 33.90 0.41
C HIS A 6 -1.94 34.28 1.85
N ALA A 7 -2.73 33.85 2.83
CA ALA A 7 -2.42 34.06 4.25
C ALA A 7 -1.13 33.35 4.70
N LEU A 8 -0.81 32.18 4.12
CA LEU A 8 0.46 31.49 4.33
C LEU A 8 1.63 32.29 3.78
N VAL A 9 1.52 32.81 2.55
CA VAL A 9 2.55 33.67 1.94
C VAL A 9 2.79 34.91 2.82
N ASP A 10 1.72 35.58 3.27
CA ASP A 10 1.82 36.74 4.16
C ASP A 10 2.48 36.39 5.50
N ARG A 11 2.17 35.21 6.05
CA ARG A 11 2.75 34.74 7.31
C ARG A 11 4.23 34.38 7.17
N LEU A 12 4.63 33.76 6.05
CA LEU A 12 6.02 33.46 5.72
C LEU A 12 6.84 34.75 5.58
N GLU A 13 6.30 35.74 4.85
CA GLU A 13 6.89 37.08 4.70
C GLU A 13 7.06 37.78 6.06
N ALA A 14 5.99 37.80 6.87
CA ALA A 14 6.01 38.42 8.20
C ALA A 14 6.96 37.72 9.19
N SER A 15 7.17 36.41 9.03
CA SER A 15 8.06 35.62 9.87
C SER A 15 9.54 35.84 9.57
N ARG A 16 9.86 36.59 8.51
CA ARG A 16 11.25 36.88 8.06
C ARG A 16 12.08 35.61 7.84
N LEU A 17 11.42 34.53 7.43
CA LEU A 17 12.06 33.27 7.14
C LEU A 17 12.60 33.29 5.71
N ASP A 18 13.76 32.68 5.53
CA ASP A 18 14.20 32.28 4.20
C ASP A 18 13.40 31.04 3.80
N PHE A 19 12.29 31.27 3.11
CA PHE A 19 11.35 30.23 2.67
C PHE A 19 11.46 29.96 1.17
N ARG A 20 11.08 28.76 0.76
CA ARG A 20 10.90 28.40 -0.65
C ARG A 20 9.60 27.62 -0.75
N LEU A 21 8.66 28.09 -1.57
CA LEU A 21 7.35 27.46 -1.75
C LEU A 21 7.14 27.05 -3.20
N ALA A 22 6.85 25.77 -3.41
CA ALA A 22 6.36 25.23 -4.68
C ALA A 22 4.88 24.85 -4.53
N LEU A 23 4.10 25.02 -5.61
CA LEU A 23 2.69 24.65 -5.65
C LEU A 23 2.52 23.56 -6.72
N ILE A 24 1.95 22.42 -6.33
CA ILE A 24 1.72 21.28 -7.22
C ILE A 24 0.23 20.97 -7.22
N GLU A 25 -0.33 20.82 -8.42
CA GLU A 25 -1.69 20.35 -8.62
C GLU A 25 -1.66 18.87 -9.02
N ALA A 26 -2.48 18.05 -8.35
CA ALA A 26 -2.56 16.61 -8.60
C ALA A 26 -4.04 16.20 -8.73
N GLU A 27 -4.47 15.87 -9.95
CA GLU A 27 -5.82 15.36 -10.25
C GLU A 27 -5.82 13.82 -10.39
N SER A 28 -6.69 13.25 -11.23
CA SER A 28 -6.72 11.81 -11.60
C SER A 28 -5.54 11.38 -12.49
N CYS A 29 -4.90 12.35 -13.12
CA CYS A 29 -3.54 12.28 -13.59
C CYS A 29 -2.85 13.55 -13.08
N ILE A 30 -1.53 13.56 -13.07
CA ILE A 30 -0.82 14.76 -12.67
C ILE A 30 -0.64 15.61 -13.92
N THR A 31 -1.59 16.51 -14.12
CA THR A 31 -1.47 17.56 -15.12
C THR A 31 -0.59 18.66 -14.54
N ILE A 32 0.66 18.69 -14.95
CA ILE A 32 1.60 19.73 -14.52
C ILE A 32 1.33 20.96 -15.37
N HIS A 33 0.40 21.81 -14.92
CA HIS A 33 0.16 23.11 -15.53
C HIS A 33 1.26 24.12 -15.16
N CYS A 34 2.51 23.79 -15.44
CA CYS A 34 3.64 24.69 -15.25
C CYS A 34 4.46 24.78 -16.53
N ASN A 35 4.46 25.96 -17.16
CA ASN A 35 5.52 26.32 -18.09
C ASN A 35 6.81 26.49 -17.26
N GLY A 36 7.64 25.45 -17.18
CA GLY A 36 8.94 25.49 -16.53
C GLY A 36 9.08 24.57 -15.31
N VAL A 37 10.32 24.14 -15.08
CA VAL A 37 10.81 23.38 -13.91
C VAL A 37 10.20 23.96 -12.65
N PHE A 38 9.57 23.16 -11.78
CA PHE A 38 8.91 23.61 -10.54
C PHE A 38 9.78 24.61 -9.78
N PRO A 39 9.58 25.93 -9.94
CA PRO A 39 10.46 26.88 -9.32
C PRO A 39 9.91 27.03 -7.91
N PHE A 40 10.66 26.54 -6.94
CA PHE A 40 10.52 27.00 -5.58
C PHE A 40 10.59 28.53 -5.58
N HIS A 41 9.48 29.19 -5.26
CA HIS A 41 9.44 30.63 -5.14
C HIS A 41 9.98 31.05 -3.77
N GLY A 42 11.02 31.88 -3.80
CA GLY A 42 11.64 32.44 -2.60
C GLY A 42 11.03 33.77 -2.16
N PRO A 43 11.60 34.42 -1.12
CA PRO A 43 11.11 35.71 -0.63
C PRO A 43 11.19 36.82 -1.69
N MET A 44 12.13 36.71 -2.64
CA MET A 44 12.32 37.63 -3.76
C MET A 44 11.26 37.48 -4.88
N GLU A 45 10.36 36.50 -4.78
CA GLU A 45 9.37 36.14 -5.82
C GLU A 45 7.95 36.10 -5.26
N THR A 46 7.68 36.90 -4.21
CA THR A 46 6.40 36.88 -3.49
C THR A 46 5.23 37.32 -4.38
N GLU A 47 5.43 38.26 -5.32
CA GLU A 47 4.39 38.67 -6.27
C GLU A 47 4.08 37.56 -7.29
N GLU A 48 5.12 36.89 -7.79
CA GLU A 48 5.02 35.75 -8.70
C GLU A 48 4.29 34.57 -8.02
N LEU A 49 4.62 34.31 -6.76
CA LEU A 49 3.99 33.29 -5.92
C LEU A 49 2.51 33.59 -5.66
N ARG A 50 2.15 34.82 -5.29
CA ARG A 50 0.73 35.23 -5.17
C ARG A 50 -0.01 35.05 -6.50
N GLY A 51 0.63 35.43 -7.60
CA GLY A 51 0.10 35.19 -8.94
C GLY A 51 -0.06 33.70 -9.27
N ALA A 52 0.85 32.84 -8.80
CA ALA A 52 0.74 31.39 -8.97
C ALA A 52 -0.44 30.82 -8.17
N VAL A 53 -0.64 31.26 -6.92
CA VAL A 53 -1.82 30.91 -6.11
C VAL A 53 -3.13 31.27 -6.83
N ASP A 54 -3.19 32.46 -7.43
CA ASP A 54 -4.38 32.91 -8.16
C ASP A 54 -4.64 32.10 -9.44
N ARG A 55 -3.58 31.59 -10.06
CA ARG A 55 -3.64 30.75 -11.27
C ARG A 55 -3.90 29.29 -11.00
N LEU A 56 -3.81 28.82 -9.74
CA LEU A 56 -4.11 27.44 -9.39
C LEU A 56 -5.46 27.06 -9.96
N HIS A 57 -5.47 26.06 -10.82
CA HIS A 57 -6.70 25.49 -11.33
C HIS A 57 -7.32 24.69 -10.17
N MET A 58 -8.62 24.83 -9.98
CA MET A 58 -9.36 24.10 -8.94
C MET A 58 -10.61 23.58 -9.62
N GLU A 59 -10.42 22.66 -10.56
CA GLU A 59 -11.50 21.91 -11.17
C GLU A 59 -11.74 20.60 -10.42
N GLY A 60 -12.97 20.09 -10.48
CA GLY A 60 -13.33 18.81 -9.90
C GLY A 60 -13.34 17.74 -10.99
N SER A 61 -12.60 16.66 -10.81
CA SER A 61 -12.72 15.46 -11.65
C SER A 61 -14.00 14.70 -11.29
N ASP A 62 -14.71 14.20 -12.31
CA ASP A 62 -16.04 13.63 -12.10
C ASP A 62 -16.08 12.18 -11.63
N VAL A 63 -14.96 11.42 -11.67
CA VAL A 63 -15.04 9.96 -11.54
C VAL A 63 -13.78 9.27 -10.97
N SER A 64 -12.76 9.96 -10.45
CA SER A 64 -11.49 9.26 -10.12
C SER A 64 -10.78 9.78 -8.87
N PRO A 65 -10.29 8.87 -7.99
CA PRO A 65 -9.33 9.20 -6.94
C PRO A 65 -8.12 9.98 -7.50
N THR A 66 -7.44 10.75 -6.65
CA THR A 66 -6.32 11.62 -7.06
C THR A 66 -4.99 10.87 -7.03
N ALA A 67 -4.07 11.15 -7.96
CA ALA A 67 -2.74 10.53 -8.01
C ALA A 67 -1.77 11.04 -6.92
N THR A 68 -2.27 11.26 -5.70
CA THR A 68 -1.54 11.93 -4.62
C THR A 68 -0.32 11.14 -4.15
N TYR A 69 -0.34 9.81 -4.16
CA TYR A 69 0.86 9.04 -3.82
C TYR A 69 1.99 9.29 -4.84
N ASP A 70 1.71 9.34 -6.14
CA ASP A 70 2.73 9.70 -7.13
C ASP A 70 3.24 11.13 -6.93
N ALA A 71 2.35 12.07 -6.61
CA ALA A 71 2.75 13.44 -6.31
C ALA A 71 3.70 13.51 -5.11
N LEU A 72 3.51 12.66 -4.08
CA LEU A 72 4.44 12.56 -2.95
C LEU A 72 5.79 11.98 -3.36
N LEU A 73 5.80 10.95 -4.22
CA LEU A 73 7.03 10.36 -4.75
C LEU A 73 7.84 11.38 -5.55
N TRP A 74 7.19 12.12 -6.45
CA TRP A 74 7.85 13.15 -7.25
C TRP A 74 8.25 14.37 -6.45
N SER A 75 7.46 14.73 -5.44
CA SER A 75 7.88 15.75 -4.48
C SER A 75 9.21 15.36 -3.83
N ALA A 76 9.51 14.07 -3.66
CA ALA A 76 10.76 13.60 -3.09
C ALA A 76 11.91 13.46 -4.11
N THR A 77 11.64 13.36 -5.42
CA THR A 77 12.68 13.15 -6.45
C THR A 77 12.97 14.37 -7.32
N ASP A 78 11.94 15.16 -7.67
CA ASP A 78 12.02 16.12 -8.78
C ASP A 78 12.06 17.57 -8.30
N LEU A 79 11.68 17.80 -7.04
CA LEU A 79 11.77 19.12 -6.43
C LEU A 79 13.19 19.41 -5.94
N LEU A 80 13.67 20.62 -6.24
CA LEU A 80 14.98 21.13 -5.83
C LEU A 80 15.02 21.56 -4.36
N TRP A 81 14.84 20.60 -3.45
CA TRP A 81 14.93 20.84 -2.01
C TRP A 81 16.32 21.37 -1.64
N ARG A 82 16.37 22.34 -0.71
CA ARG A 82 17.63 22.77 -0.13
C ARG A 82 18.20 21.71 0.80
N ASP A 83 19.51 21.53 0.76
CA ASP A 83 20.27 20.77 1.74
C ASP A 83 20.77 21.67 2.88
N GLY A 84 20.85 21.12 4.08
CA GLY A 84 21.34 21.85 5.27
C GLY A 84 20.70 21.36 6.56
N ALA A 85 21.43 21.41 7.66
CA ALA A 85 20.92 21.02 8.98
C ALA A 85 19.88 22.01 9.55
N ASP A 86 19.83 23.21 8.98
CA ASP A 86 18.93 24.31 9.29
C ASP A 86 17.71 24.38 8.35
N VAL A 87 17.59 23.46 7.38
CA VAL A 87 16.47 23.40 6.45
C VAL A 87 15.39 22.44 6.98
N THR A 88 14.16 22.92 7.06
CA THR A 88 12.98 22.09 7.30
C THR A 88 12.24 21.87 5.98
N ARG A 89 12.01 20.60 5.61
CA ARG A 89 11.32 20.22 4.36
C ARG A 89 9.92 19.70 4.68
N LEU A 90 8.92 20.41 4.17
CA LEU A 90 7.52 20.16 4.48
C LEU A 90 6.74 19.95 3.19
N VAL A 91 5.89 18.92 3.17
CA VAL A 91 4.89 18.71 2.12
C VAL A 91 3.51 18.86 2.76
N VAL A 92 2.65 19.66 2.14
CA VAL A 92 1.28 19.88 2.61
C VAL A 92 0.31 19.38 1.55
N VAL A 93 -0.47 18.36 1.88
CA VAL A 93 -1.53 17.84 1.02
C VAL A 93 -2.88 18.42 1.45
N VAL A 94 -3.56 19.12 0.55
CA VAL A 94 -4.93 19.61 0.79
C VAL A 94 -5.85 18.89 -0.19
N THR A 95 -6.70 17.99 0.30
CA THR A 95 -7.56 17.18 -0.57
C THR A 95 -8.89 16.87 0.08
N ASN A 96 -9.94 16.81 -0.73
CA ASN A 96 -11.25 16.27 -0.36
C ASN A 96 -11.53 14.90 -1.02
N ASP A 97 -10.50 14.28 -1.58
CA ASP A 97 -10.55 13.00 -2.27
C ASP A 97 -9.56 12.01 -1.63
N MET A 98 -9.65 10.76 -2.07
CA MET A 98 -8.78 9.67 -1.63
C MET A 98 -7.61 9.53 -2.60
N PRO A 99 -6.40 9.19 -2.11
CA PRO A 99 -5.31 8.85 -3.00
C PRO A 99 -5.65 7.60 -3.81
N GLN A 100 -5.47 7.68 -5.12
CA GLN A 100 -5.48 6.55 -6.02
C GLN A 100 -4.37 5.58 -5.58
N SER A 101 -4.71 4.30 -5.55
CA SER A 101 -3.79 3.22 -5.24
C SER A 101 -4.06 2.06 -6.18
N VAL A 102 -3.17 1.06 -6.16
CA VAL A 102 -3.39 -0.21 -6.87
C VAL A 102 -4.68 -0.92 -6.48
N TYR A 103 -5.33 -0.56 -5.37
CA TYR A 103 -6.55 -1.20 -4.89
C TYR A 103 -7.85 -0.45 -5.24
N GLY A 104 -7.76 0.74 -5.84
CA GLY A 104 -8.91 1.61 -6.08
C GLY A 104 -9.93 1.06 -7.11
N ASN A 105 -11.18 1.50 -6.97
CA ASN A 105 -12.35 1.10 -7.77
C ASN A 105 -12.28 1.43 -9.27
N VAL A 106 -11.25 2.16 -9.70
CA VAL A 106 -11.06 2.64 -11.07
C VAL A 106 -9.66 2.26 -11.53
N TRP A 107 -9.47 0.98 -11.85
CA TRP A 107 -8.35 0.52 -12.65
C TRP A 107 -8.65 0.84 -14.13
N ASN A 108 -8.55 2.10 -14.52
CA ASN A 108 -8.58 2.46 -15.92
C ASN A 108 -7.24 2.08 -16.55
N LEU A 109 -7.22 0.90 -17.18
CA LEU A 109 -6.12 0.39 -18.01
C LEU A 109 -5.75 1.33 -19.17
N ASP A 110 -6.62 2.29 -19.50
CA ASP A 110 -6.50 3.05 -20.75
C ASP A 110 -5.44 4.16 -20.75
N SER A 111 -4.91 4.64 -19.60
CA SER A 111 -3.74 5.56 -19.61
C SER A 111 -3.29 6.19 -18.28
N HIS A 112 -4.05 6.08 -17.18
CA HIS A 112 -3.84 6.94 -15.99
C HIS A 112 -3.89 6.18 -14.65
N GLY A 113 -3.54 4.89 -14.65
CA GLY A 113 -3.49 4.10 -13.42
C GLY A 113 -2.17 4.28 -12.67
N THR A 114 -2.23 4.57 -11.37
CA THR A 114 -1.03 4.53 -10.51
C THR A 114 -0.72 3.13 -10.01
N ALA A 115 0.57 2.82 -9.91
CA ALA A 115 1.08 1.65 -9.20
C ALA A 115 1.64 1.99 -7.80
N ALA A 116 1.52 3.25 -7.35
CA ALA A 116 1.94 3.67 -6.03
C ALA A 116 0.92 3.24 -4.96
N ASN A 117 1.44 2.91 -3.78
CA ASN A 117 0.63 2.62 -2.59
C ASN A 117 1.14 3.44 -1.41
N ARG A 118 0.44 3.34 -0.28
CA ARG A 118 0.78 4.05 0.97
C ARG A 118 2.22 3.76 1.42
N GLU A 119 2.70 2.54 1.23
CA GLU A 119 4.06 2.17 1.61
C GLU A 119 5.13 2.87 0.74
N ALA A 120 4.90 2.97 -0.57
CA ALA A 120 5.79 3.71 -1.46
C ALA A 120 5.89 5.18 -1.03
N ALA A 121 4.75 5.80 -0.68
CA ALA A 121 4.73 7.18 -0.16
C ALA A 121 5.47 7.30 1.18
N ARG A 122 5.32 6.33 2.09
CA ARG A 122 6.08 6.28 3.36
C ARG A 122 7.58 6.26 3.11
N LEU A 123 8.05 5.37 2.23
CA LEU A 123 9.47 5.25 1.87
C LEU A 123 10.01 6.56 1.28
N ALA A 124 9.24 7.19 0.37
CA ALA A 124 9.61 8.46 -0.23
C ALA A 124 9.79 9.57 0.82
N LEU A 125 8.83 9.72 1.74
CA LEU A 125 8.88 10.72 2.81
C LEU A 125 10.06 10.50 3.76
N GLU A 126 10.28 9.25 4.19
CA GLU A 126 11.36 8.90 5.12
C GLU A 126 12.75 9.07 4.52
N GLU A 127 12.97 8.55 3.30
CA GLU A 127 14.29 8.60 2.66
C GLU A 127 14.66 10.02 2.21
N ALA A 128 13.69 10.84 1.82
CA ALA A 128 13.92 12.25 1.47
C ALA A 128 13.91 13.21 2.67
N GLY A 129 13.55 12.73 3.86
CA GLY A 129 13.46 13.53 5.09
C GLY A 129 12.36 14.60 5.01
N LEU A 130 11.22 14.26 4.41
CA LEU A 130 10.08 15.15 4.24
C LEU A 130 9.06 14.94 5.37
N THR A 131 8.61 16.02 5.99
CA THR A 131 7.49 15.97 6.93
C THR A 131 6.19 16.21 6.18
N LEU A 132 5.23 15.29 6.30
CA LEU A 132 3.91 15.42 5.69
C LEU A 132 2.92 16.06 6.66
N TYR A 133 2.23 17.10 6.18
CA TYR A 133 0.98 17.60 6.73
C TYR A 133 -0.15 17.34 5.75
N TYR A 134 -1.35 17.02 6.24
CA TYR A 134 -2.50 16.83 5.35
C TYR A 134 -3.80 17.39 5.92
N ALA A 135 -4.59 18.03 5.07
CA ALA A 135 -5.93 18.51 5.40
C ALA A 135 -6.97 17.72 4.57
N GLN A 136 -7.80 16.95 5.27
CA GLN A 136 -8.86 16.12 4.70
C GLN A 136 -10.18 16.28 5.48
N PRO A 137 -11.36 16.19 4.82
CA PRO A 137 -12.65 16.16 5.49
C PRO A 137 -12.72 15.11 6.60
N THR A 138 -13.41 15.40 7.71
CA THR A 138 -13.60 14.44 8.81
C THR A 138 -14.89 13.64 8.65
N GLY A 139 -15.89 14.20 7.94
CA GLY A 139 -17.18 13.59 7.67
C GLY A 139 -17.29 13.00 6.26
N PRO A 140 -18.09 11.93 6.07
CA PRO A 140 -18.27 11.29 4.78
C PRO A 140 -18.83 12.23 3.71
N GLU A 141 -19.64 13.22 4.08
CA GLU A 141 -20.21 14.22 3.19
C GLU A 141 -19.17 15.14 2.54
N GLY A 142 -17.97 15.23 3.12
CA GLY A 142 -16.88 16.00 2.56
C GLY A 142 -16.05 15.21 1.54
N PHE A 143 -16.16 13.88 1.52
CA PHE A 143 -15.47 13.01 0.58
C PHE A 143 -16.40 12.61 -0.57
N ARG A 144 -15.87 12.63 -1.78
CA ARG A 144 -16.57 12.11 -2.96
C ARG A 144 -16.48 10.59 -2.96
N TYR A 145 -17.59 9.85 -3.13
CA TYR A 145 -17.62 8.39 -3.28
C TYR A 145 -16.98 7.55 -2.16
N LEU A 146 -16.82 8.10 -0.96
CA LEU A 146 -16.19 7.41 0.17
C LEU A 146 -16.87 6.07 0.48
N GLU A 147 -18.19 6.01 0.40
CA GLU A 147 -18.93 4.77 0.68
C GLU A 147 -18.54 3.62 -0.25
N ASP A 148 -18.33 3.91 -1.55
CA ASP A 148 -17.92 2.88 -2.51
C ASP A 148 -16.42 2.57 -2.41
N TYR A 149 -15.58 3.56 -2.11
CA TYR A 149 -14.12 3.40 -2.05
C TYR A 149 -13.65 2.74 -0.74
N ALA A 150 -14.25 3.11 0.39
CA ALA A 150 -13.93 2.57 1.71
C ALA A 150 -14.75 1.31 2.06
N ASP A 151 -15.58 0.82 1.13
CA ASP A 151 -16.26 -0.47 1.29
C ASP A 151 -15.21 -1.59 1.37
N ALA A 152 -14.96 -2.08 2.58
CA ALA A 152 -14.01 -3.16 2.82
C ALA A 152 -14.37 -4.44 2.04
N GLU A 153 -15.61 -4.58 1.60
CA GLU A 153 -16.05 -5.69 0.76
C GLU A 153 -15.82 -5.50 -0.74
N ARG A 154 -15.34 -4.33 -1.17
CA ARG A 154 -14.95 -4.02 -2.55
C ARG A 154 -13.48 -3.68 -2.66
N ASN A 155 -12.97 -2.94 -1.68
CA ASN A 155 -11.60 -2.45 -1.62
C ASN A 155 -11.06 -2.58 -0.18
N PRO A 156 -10.70 -3.81 0.26
CA PRO A 156 -10.21 -4.07 1.62
C PRO A 156 -8.90 -3.34 1.96
N ARG A 157 -8.19 -2.81 0.96
CA ARG A 157 -6.92 -2.08 1.11
C ARG A 157 -6.99 -0.64 0.61
N ALA A 158 -8.18 -0.05 0.62
CA ALA A 158 -8.42 1.37 0.31
C ALA A 158 -7.58 2.34 1.17
N ALA A 159 -7.01 1.85 2.29
CA ALA A 159 -6.33 2.65 3.30
C ALA A 159 -7.23 3.77 3.87
N CYS A 160 -8.55 3.57 3.86
CA CYS A 160 -9.52 4.42 4.51
C CYS A 160 -9.96 3.80 5.83
N SER A 161 -9.83 4.55 6.92
CA SER A 161 -10.24 4.13 8.26
C SER A 161 -11.09 5.21 8.93
N ARG A 162 -11.92 4.80 9.89
CA ARG A 162 -12.72 5.71 10.71
C ARG A 162 -12.25 5.64 12.15
N GLY A 163 -11.59 6.69 12.62
CA GLY A 163 -11.14 6.84 14.00
C GLY A 163 -11.97 7.86 14.80
N GLU A 164 -11.51 8.17 16.02
CA GLU A 164 -12.13 9.20 16.87
C GLU A 164 -12.11 10.60 16.22
N GLY A 165 -11.10 10.88 15.38
CA GLY A 165 -10.96 12.12 14.62
C GLY A 165 -11.78 12.19 13.33
N GLY A 166 -12.57 11.15 13.01
CA GLY A 166 -13.33 11.03 11.77
C GLY A 166 -12.67 10.11 10.75
N TRP A 167 -13.00 10.30 9.48
CA TRP A 167 -12.44 9.54 8.38
C TRP A 167 -11.02 10.00 8.04
N ASP A 168 -10.12 9.05 7.84
CA ASP A 168 -8.79 9.24 7.28
C ASP A 168 -8.65 8.33 6.06
N CYS A 169 -8.26 8.90 4.92
CA CYS A 169 -8.14 8.14 3.69
C CYS A 169 -6.75 8.31 3.10
N GLY A 170 -5.89 7.35 3.44
CA GLY A 170 -4.56 7.15 2.86
C GLY A 170 -3.40 7.86 3.57
N PHE A 171 -3.66 8.70 4.57
CA PHE A 171 -2.61 9.51 5.23
C PHE A 171 -2.38 9.17 6.70
N GLU A 172 -3.25 8.37 7.30
CA GLU A 172 -3.07 7.87 8.66
C GLU A 172 -1.63 7.35 8.83
N GLY A 173 -0.93 7.78 9.87
CA GLY A 173 0.45 7.36 10.14
C GLY A 173 1.52 7.74 9.10
N LEU A 174 1.19 8.46 8.01
CA LEU A 174 2.18 9.05 7.09
C LEU A 174 2.59 10.46 7.50
N GLY A 175 1.70 11.20 8.16
CA GLY A 175 1.91 12.61 8.50
C GLY A 175 0.99 13.11 9.60
N GLU A 176 1.01 14.41 9.83
CA GLU A 176 0.17 15.09 10.81
C GLU A 176 -1.05 15.72 10.13
N ARG A 177 -2.23 15.49 10.71
CA ARG A 177 -3.49 16.01 10.19
C ARG A 177 -3.70 17.46 10.60
N LEU A 178 -4.00 18.30 9.63
CA LEU A 178 -4.48 19.67 9.81
C LEU A 178 -6.01 19.72 9.80
N SER A 179 -6.56 20.81 10.32
CA SER A 179 -8.00 21.07 10.28
C SER A 179 -8.57 21.08 8.88
N TRP A 180 -9.85 20.68 8.80
CA TRP A 180 -10.68 20.83 7.60
C TRP A 180 -11.87 21.76 7.87
N PRO A 181 -12.11 22.79 7.03
CA PRO A 181 -11.30 23.22 5.87
C PRO A 181 -9.86 23.58 6.25
N PHE A 182 -8.92 23.46 5.29
CA PHE A 182 -7.49 23.73 5.48
C PHE A 182 -7.28 25.08 6.20
N ASP A 183 -6.53 25.05 7.31
CA ASP A 183 -6.08 26.23 8.05
C ASP A 183 -4.55 26.25 8.04
N GLN A 184 -3.97 27.25 7.37
CA GLN A 184 -2.52 27.37 7.28
C GLN A 184 -1.87 27.67 8.64
N ALA A 185 -2.61 28.23 9.60
CA ALA A 185 -2.09 28.65 10.89
C ALA A 185 -1.51 27.47 11.71
N GLU A 186 -1.97 26.26 11.45
CA GLU A 186 -1.53 25.03 12.12
C GLU A 186 -0.17 24.51 11.64
N ILE A 187 0.31 24.96 10.48
CA ILE A 187 1.66 24.63 10.02
C ILE A 187 2.65 25.36 10.94
N PRO A 188 3.54 24.64 11.64
CA PRO A 188 4.47 25.26 12.58
C PRO A 188 5.55 26.03 11.83
N LEU A 189 5.56 27.34 12.02
CA LEU A 189 6.66 28.20 11.58
C LEU A 189 7.49 28.60 12.81
N PRO A 190 8.83 28.60 12.71
CA PRO A 190 9.68 29.10 13.79
C PRO A 190 9.33 30.56 14.10
N GLU A 191 9.34 30.92 15.39
CA GLU A 191 9.09 32.31 15.79
C GLU A 191 10.14 33.24 15.16
N PRO A 192 9.74 34.47 14.77
CA PRO A 192 10.65 35.42 14.18
C PRO A 192 11.81 35.73 15.15
N GLY A 193 13.01 35.27 14.81
CA GLY A 193 14.23 35.65 15.52
C GLY A 193 14.61 37.11 15.23
N PRO A 194 15.44 37.73 16.09
CA PRO A 194 16.05 39.01 15.73
C PRO A 194 16.89 38.84 14.47
N VAL A 195 16.72 39.73 13.48
CA VAL A 195 17.56 39.74 12.27
C VAL A 195 19.00 40.01 12.70
N ALA A 196 19.84 38.99 12.61
CA ALA A 196 21.25 39.08 13.02
C ALA A 196 22.11 39.77 11.96
N ASP A 197 21.81 39.54 10.68
CA ASP A 197 22.49 40.09 9.51
C ASP A 197 21.48 40.28 8.36
N SER A 198 21.49 41.44 7.70
CA SER A 198 20.67 41.71 6.50
C SER A 198 21.55 41.78 5.25
N ARG A 199 21.19 41.04 4.20
CA ARG A 199 21.79 41.15 2.86
C ARG A 199 20.76 41.65 1.87
N TYR A 200 21.12 42.71 1.16
CA TYR A 200 20.28 43.29 0.12
C TYR A 200 20.74 42.76 -1.23
N TYR A 201 19.86 42.04 -1.92
CA TYR A 201 20.08 41.61 -3.29
C TYR A 201 19.46 42.63 -4.23
N PHE A 202 20.25 43.09 -5.19
CA PHE A 202 19.78 44.01 -6.22
C PHE A 202 19.93 43.34 -7.58
N ALA A 203 18.82 43.22 -8.29
CA ALA A 203 18.78 42.78 -9.67
C ALA A 203 18.31 43.95 -10.54
N TRP A 204 18.98 44.18 -11.66
CA TRP A 204 18.53 45.14 -12.65
C TRP A 204 18.74 44.59 -14.05
N LEU A 205 17.85 44.95 -14.97
CA LEU A 205 18.11 44.76 -16.39
C LEU A 205 19.00 45.89 -16.86
N SER A 206 20.22 45.54 -17.27
CA SER A 206 21.21 46.51 -17.69
C SER A 206 20.66 47.44 -18.76
N PRO A 207 20.58 48.76 -18.53
CA PRO A 207 20.19 49.72 -19.56
C PRO A 207 21.33 49.97 -20.55
N PHE A 208 22.47 49.33 -20.35
CA PHE A 208 23.63 49.47 -21.21
C PHE A 208 23.36 48.72 -22.51
N GLY A 209 23.39 49.44 -23.64
CA GLY A 209 23.37 48.83 -24.97
C GLY A 209 24.58 47.92 -25.22
N PRO A 210 24.63 47.24 -26.37
CA PRO A 210 25.73 46.34 -26.71
C PRO A 210 27.07 47.08 -26.58
N VAL A 211 27.96 46.53 -25.76
CA VAL A 211 29.28 47.11 -25.53
C VAL A 211 30.22 46.71 -26.65
N THR A 212 30.89 47.72 -27.21
CA THR A 212 31.77 47.54 -28.36
C THR A 212 33.23 47.30 -27.97
N ASP A 213 33.61 47.59 -26.72
CA ASP A 213 34.97 47.46 -26.21
C ASP A 213 35.04 46.38 -25.10
N PRO A 214 35.65 45.21 -25.39
CA PRO A 214 35.94 44.18 -24.40
C PRO A 214 36.72 44.74 -23.20
N GLY A 215 36.25 44.48 -21.97
CA GLY A 215 36.91 44.95 -20.74
C GLY A 215 36.58 46.40 -20.33
N GLU A 216 35.64 47.08 -20.99
CA GLU A 216 35.06 48.32 -20.47
C GLU A 216 34.51 48.09 -19.05
N THR A 217 34.78 49.01 -18.12
CA THR A 217 34.24 48.96 -16.76
C THR A 217 33.40 50.20 -16.51
N ARG A 218 32.18 50.03 -16.02
CA ARG A 218 31.28 51.11 -15.63
C ARG A 218 31.05 51.11 -14.13
N VAL A 219 31.00 52.28 -13.53
CA VAL A 219 30.63 52.42 -12.12
C VAL A 219 29.11 52.49 -12.03
N VAL A 220 28.52 51.59 -11.24
CA VAL A 220 27.09 51.57 -10.96
C VAL A 220 26.87 51.90 -9.49
N GLU A 221 26.00 52.88 -9.24
CA GLU A 221 25.49 53.20 -7.92
C GLU A 221 24.05 52.69 -7.81
N ILE A 222 23.83 51.84 -6.82
CA ILE A 222 22.49 51.40 -6.41
C ILE A 222 22.12 52.20 -5.19
N ARG A 223 20.90 52.73 -5.15
CA ARG A 223 20.34 53.41 -3.99
C ARG A 223 18.94 52.89 -3.72
N THR A 224 18.68 52.51 -2.47
CA THR A 224 17.37 52.06 -1.99
C THR A 224 17.10 52.64 -0.60
N ALA A 225 15.83 52.81 -0.24
CA ALA A 225 15.47 53.10 1.14
C ALA A 225 15.79 51.88 2.03
N ASP A 226 16.23 52.13 3.27
CA ASP A 226 16.38 51.11 4.29
C ASP A 226 14.99 50.62 4.72
N PRO A 227 14.65 49.33 4.58
CA PRO A 227 13.34 48.83 4.99
C PRO A 227 13.11 48.93 6.51
N ASP A 228 14.15 48.98 7.35
CA ASP A 228 14.01 49.17 8.79
C ASP A 228 13.91 50.66 9.18
N ASP A 229 14.39 51.57 8.32
CA ASP A 229 14.21 53.03 8.46
C ASP A 229 14.02 53.70 7.07
N PRO A 230 12.77 53.80 6.57
CA PRO A 230 12.48 54.32 5.23
C PRO A 230 12.93 55.77 5.00
N THR A 231 13.37 56.48 6.04
CA THR A 231 13.91 57.83 5.94
C THR A 231 15.41 57.87 5.61
N ARG A 232 16.07 56.72 5.67
CA ARG A 232 17.49 56.54 5.36
C ARG A 232 17.64 55.80 4.03
N ASP A 233 18.53 56.29 3.18
CA ASP A 233 18.93 55.56 1.98
C ASP A 233 20.21 54.75 2.24
N ILE A 234 20.22 53.52 1.74
CA ILE A 234 21.39 52.67 1.60
C ILE A 234 21.88 52.82 0.16
N ALA A 235 23.16 53.15 -0.01
CA ALA A 235 23.78 53.24 -1.32
C ALA A 235 25.01 52.32 -1.39
N LEU A 236 25.12 51.57 -2.49
CA LEU A 236 26.28 50.74 -2.82
C LEU A 236 26.80 51.18 -4.18
N THR A 237 28.11 51.39 -4.27
CA THR A 237 28.77 51.66 -5.54
C THR A 237 29.71 50.52 -5.87
N PHE A 238 29.67 50.04 -7.11
CA PHE A 238 30.59 49.02 -7.57
C PHE A 238 30.93 49.18 -9.05
N GLU A 239 32.01 48.52 -9.44
CA GLU A 239 32.49 48.47 -10.82
C GLU A 239 31.86 47.26 -11.52
N TYR A 240 31.07 47.55 -12.54
CA TYR A 240 30.51 46.59 -13.49
C TYR A 240 31.43 46.50 -14.71
N GLY A 241 32.27 45.47 -14.73
CA GLY A 241 33.08 45.13 -15.90
C GLY A 241 32.24 44.39 -16.94
N PHE A 242 32.26 44.84 -18.19
CA PHE A 242 31.75 44.03 -19.29
C PHE A 242 32.77 42.92 -19.57
N PRO A 243 32.38 41.64 -19.52
CA PRO A 243 33.30 40.53 -19.76
C PRO A 243 33.96 40.72 -21.14
N GLY A 244 35.29 40.79 -21.13
CA GLY A 244 36.07 40.99 -22.36
C GLY A 244 36.39 39.70 -23.09
N GLU A 245 36.46 38.57 -22.37
CA GLU A 245 36.68 37.24 -22.94
C GLU A 245 35.57 36.32 -22.44
N GLU A 246 34.82 35.74 -23.37
CA GLU A 246 33.82 34.72 -23.10
C GLU A 246 34.52 33.40 -22.72
N GLY A 247 33.89 32.61 -21.87
CA GLY A 247 34.28 31.23 -21.57
C GLY A 247 33.46 30.24 -22.37
N ALA A 248 33.82 28.97 -22.25
CA ALA A 248 33.05 27.86 -22.78
C ALA A 248 32.94 26.73 -21.76
N LEU A 249 31.93 25.89 -21.90
CA LEU A 249 31.67 24.73 -21.07
C LEU A 249 31.56 23.50 -21.97
N ARG A 250 32.35 22.47 -21.69
CA ARG A 250 32.26 21.16 -22.35
C ARG A 250 31.85 20.12 -21.32
N LEU A 251 30.64 19.60 -21.46
CA LEU A 251 30.11 18.54 -20.63
C LEU A 251 30.47 17.18 -21.21
N VAL A 252 30.96 16.28 -20.37
CA VAL A 252 31.20 14.87 -20.71
C VAL A 252 30.21 14.03 -19.90
N LEU A 253 29.09 13.72 -20.54
CA LEU A 253 27.93 13.06 -19.99
C LEU A 253 28.04 11.54 -20.15
N THR A 254 27.98 10.83 -19.04
CA THR A 254 27.95 9.36 -19.00
C THR A 254 26.77 8.88 -18.18
N ASP A 255 26.24 7.70 -18.50
CA ASP A 255 25.26 7.03 -17.66
C ASP A 255 25.88 6.46 -16.37
N GLU A 256 25.05 5.81 -15.54
CA GLU A 256 25.46 5.18 -14.29
C GLU A 256 26.51 4.07 -14.48
N ALA A 257 26.55 3.42 -15.65
CA ALA A 257 27.55 2.41 -16.00
C ALA A 257 28.88 3.03 -16.49
N GLY A 258 28.90 4.35 -16.72
CA GLY A 258 30.05 5.09 -17.25
C GLY A 258 30.11 5.10 -18.78
N ASP A 259 29.06 4.65 -19.45
CA ASP A 259 28.97 4.68 -20.91
C ASP A 259 28.54 6.08 -21.38
N PRO A 260 29.12 6.62 -22.48
CA PRO A 260 28.73 7.92 -23.01
C PRO A 260 27.27 7.94 -23.45
N LEU A 261 26.56 9.03 -23.12
CA LEU A 261 25.17 9.18 -23.53
C LEU A 261 25.02 9.20 -25.08
N PRO A 262 23.99 8.53 -25.65
CA PRO A 262 23.71 8.60 -27.09
C PRO A 262 23.57 10.03 -27.62
N ALA A 263 24.16 10.31 -28.79
CA ALA A 263 24.05 11.61 -29.46
C ALA A 263 22.63 11.91 -30.03
N SER A 264 21.70 10.97 -29.87
CA SER A 264 20.31 11.08 -30.34
C SER A 264 19.32 11.16 -29.18
N LEU A 265 19.81 11.41 -27.96
CA LEU A 265 18.94 11.69 -26.82
C LEU A 265 18.31 13.06 -27.02
N ASP A 266 17.03 13.16 -26.64
CA ASP A 266 16.28 14.41 -26.69
C ASP A 266 16.45 15.20 -25.38
N GLU A 267 17.02 14.61 -24.34
CA GLU A 267 17.34 15.26 -23.07
C GLU A 267 18.59 16.10 -23.17
N CYS A 268 18.43 17.39 -22.88
CA CYS A 268 19.49 18.37 -22.93
C CYS A 268 19.80 18.92 -21.54
N VAL A 269 20.92 19.63 -21.44
CA VAL A 269 21.36 20.30 -20.24
C VAL A 269 21.03 21.78 -20.37
N SER A 270 20.16 22.26 -19.51
CA SER A 270 19.90 23.69 -19.36
C SER A 270 21.02 24.33 -18.51
N VAL A 271 21.59 25.41 -19.02
CA VAL A 271 22.65 26.18 -18.37
C VAL A 271 22.05 27.47 -17.84
N TYR A 272 22.03 27.65 -16.53
CA TYR A 272 21.44 28.81 -15.87
C TYR A 272 22.50 29.74 -15.29
N ARG A 273 22.26 31.04 -15.36
CA ARG A 273 22.96 32.02 -14.53
C ARG A 273 22.22 32.17 -13.20
N THR A 274 22.91 31.91 -12.10
CA THR A 274 22.37 32.10 -10.75
C THR A 274 22.63 33.52 -10.23
N MET A 275 21.60 34.13 -9.65
CA MET A 275 21.62 35.49 -9.07
C MET A 275 20.77 35.51 -7.79
N GLY A 276 21.38 35.14 -6.65
CA GLY A 276 20.63 34.93 -5.41
C GLY A 276 19.72 33.71 -5.54
N ASP A 277 18.44 33.86 -5.21
CA ASP A 277 17.43 32.79 -5.40
C ASP A 277 16.90 32.70 -6.85
N ARG A 278 17.29 33.63 -7.73
CA ARG A 278 16.85 33.63 -9.13
C ARG A 278 17.83 32.88 -10.01
N ALA A 279 17.28 32.14 -10.97
CA ALA A 279 18.04 31.52 -12.05
C ALA A 279 17.48 32.00 -13.39
N VAL A 280 18.35 32.37 -14.32
CA VAL A 280 17.97 32.74 -15.69
C VAL A 280 18.64 31.76 -16.63
N GLU A 281 17.85 31.06 -17.44
CA GLU A 281 18.39 30.17 -18.46
C GLU A 281 19.17 30.99 -19.49
N LEU A 282 20.42 30.57 -19.76
CA LEU A 282 21.29 31.17 -20.75
C LEU A 282 21.17 30.45 -22.09
N THR A 283 21.21 29.12 -22.04
CA THR A 283 21.18 28.22 -23.19
C THR A 283 20.85 26.81 -22.75
N GLU A 284 20.45 25.99 -23.70
CA GLU A 284 20.33 24.54 -23.59
C GLU A 284 21.37 23.88 -24.51
N VAL A 285 21.99 22.79 -24.06
CA VAL A 285 22.97 22.02 -24.84
C VAL A 285 22.73 20.52 -24.73
N CYS A 286 22.75 19.82 -25.85
CA CYS A 286 22.33 18.42 -25.93
C CYS A 286 23.53 17.48 -26.12
N PRO A 287 23.44 16.21 -25.65
CA PRO A 287 24.44 15.20 -25.96
C PRO A 287 24.60 15.04 -27.47
N GLY A 288 25.80 15.29 -28.00
CA GLY A 288 26.08 15.23 -29.43
C GLY A 288 26.30 16.58 -30.11
N ASP A 289 25.99 17.71 -29.45
CA ASP A 289 26.29 19.05 -29.96
C ASP A 289 27.79 19.25 -30.19
N GLY A 290 28.64 18.57 -29.42
CA GLY A 290 30.09 18.53 -29.61
C GLY A 290 30.58 17.65 -30.77
N GLY A 291 29.67 17.01 -31.52
CA GLY A 291 29.99 16.10 -32.62
C GLY A 291 30.41 14.68 -32.19
N GLU A 292 30.36 14.39 -30.88
CA GLU A 292 30.70 13.09 -30.26
C GLU A 292 29.60 12.68 -29.27
N PRO A 293 29.23 11.38 -29.17
CA PRO A 293 28.32 10.90 -28.13
C PRO A 293 28.80 11.29 -26.72
N GLY A 294 27.84 11.67 -25.87
CA GLY A 294 28.09 12.09 -24.50
C GLY A 294 28.77 13.46 -24.37
N VAL A 295 28.97 14.21 -25.45
CA VAL A 295 29.60 15.53 -25.37
C VAL A 295 28.59 16.63 -25.73
N ALA A 296 28.34 17.53 -24.78
CA ALA A 296 27.56 18.75 -24.99
C ALA A 296 28.46 19.98 -24.77
N VAL A 297 28.30 21.03 -25.60
CA VAL A 297 29.19 22.20 -25.57
C VAL A 297 28.37 23.48 -25.56
N ALA A 298 28.56 24.31 -24.53
CA ALA A 298 28.02 25.66 -24.45
C ALA A 298 29.15 26.67 -24.67
N ASP A 299 29.16 27.30 -25.84
CA ASP A 299 30.11 28.34 -26.19
C ASP A 299 29.61 29.75 -25.84
N LEU A 300 30.52 30.73 -25.81
CA LEU A 300 30.21 32.15 -25.65
C LEU A 300 29.51 32.48 -24.31
N LEU A 301 29.86 31.77 -23.24
CA LEU A 301 29.31 31.99 -21.91
C LEU A 301 30.01 33.15 -21.21
N MET A 302 29.25 33.97 -20.49
CA MET A 302 29.85 34.96 -19.60
C MET A 302 30.55 34.25 -18.43
N PRO A 303 31.81 34.60 -18.11
CA PRO A 303 32.52 34.01 -16.99
C PRO A 303 31.79 34.16 -15.65
N GLY A 304 32.05 33.24 -14.74
CA GLY A 304 31.46 33.21 -13.40
C GLY A 304 30.52 32.03 -13.16
N PRO A 305 29.73 32.06 -12.08
CA PRO A 305 28.95 30.91 -11.64
C PRO A 305 27.79 30.65 -12.59
N VAL A 306 27.62 29.39 -12.98
CA VAL A 306 26.45 28.87 -13.70
C VAL A 306 25.97 27.60 -13.02
N ALA A 307 24.66 27.42 -12.97
CA ALA A 307 24.05 26.17 -12.54
C ALA A 307 23.75 25.32 -13.77
N LEU A 308 24.02 24.03 -13.65
CA LEU A 308 23.74 23.04 -14.67
C LEU A 308 22.60 22.15 -14.19
N GLU A 309 21.68 21.84 -15.09
CA GLU A 309 20.55 20.97 -14.80
C GLU A 309 20.23 20.14 -16.03
N MET A 310 20.10 18.83 -15.86
CA MET A 310 19.70 17.93 -16.92
C MET A 310 18.35 17.31 -16.55
N GLY A 311 17.36 17.52 -17.40
CA GLY A 311 16.02 16.99 -17.21
C GLY A 311 15.18 17.17 -18.46
N TYR A 312 13.98 16.59 -18.44
CA TYR A 312 13.01 16.81 -19.51
C TYR A 312 12.50 18.26 -19.42
N ASP A 313 12.61 19.01 -20.51
CA ASP A 313 12.24 20.42 -20.57
C ASP A 313 10.75 20.63 -20.20
N PHE A 314 10.52 21.06 -18.95
CA PHE A 314 9.20 21.46 -18.45
C PHE A 314 8.68 22.75 -19.12
N ALA A 315 9.54 23.52 -19.80
CA ALA A 315 9.15 24.79 -20.42
C ALA A 315 8.49 24.62 -21.79
N THR A 316 8.86 23.60 -22.58
CA THR A 316 8.27 23.39 -23.92
C THR A 316 7.15 22.36 -23.98
N ASN A 317 7.03 21.48 -22.97
CA ASN A 317 5.98 20.47 -22.94
C ASN A 317 5.37 20.31 -21.52
N PRO A 318 4.48 21.24 -21.08
CA PRO A 318 3.74 21.15 -19.81
C PRO A 318 2.70 20.00 -19.79
N GLY A 319 2.92 18.95 -20.58
CA GLY A 319 2.00 17.87 -20.84
C GLY A 319 2.35 16.64 -20.02
N ALA A 320 1.95 16.65 -18.74
CA ALA A 320 1.73 15.50 -17.88
C ALA A 320 2.90 14.52 -17.71
N HIS A 321 3.45 14.45 -16.47
CA HIS A 321 4.03 13.20 -16.00
C HIS A 321 2.91 12.17 -15.99
N ASN A 322 2.83 11.41 -17.06
CA ASN A 322 2.06 10.20 -17.10
C ASN A 322 3.06 9.08 -16.85
N SER A 323 2.69 8.09 -16.05
CA SER A 323 3.46 6.86 -15.84
C SER A 323 3.51 5.99 -17.12
N TYR A 324 3.66 6.60 -18.30
CA TYR A 324 3.74 5.93 -19.57
C TYR A 324 5.12 5.27 -19.74
N TYR A 325 5.12 4.19 -20.53
CA TYR A 325 6.34 3.60 -21.08
C TYR A 325 7.18 4.55 -21.94
N SER A 326 6.73 5.80 -22.18
CA SER A 326 7.44 6.84 -22.93
C SER A 326 8.48 7.61 -22.09
N ASP A 327 8.49 7.47 -20.77
CA ASP A 327 9.28 8.33 -19.87
C ASP A 327 10.63 7.69 -19.48
N LEU A 328 11.23 6.98 -20.43
CA LEU A 328 12.62 6.50 -20.31
C LEU A 328 13.55 7.64 -20.67
N GLY A 329 14.41 8.02 -19.73
CA GLY A 329 15.33 9.13 -19.91
C GLY A 329 16.35 9.21 -18.80
N TYR A 330 17.18 10.24 -18.88
CA TYR A 330 18.19 10.55 -17.86
C TYR A 330 17.87 11.86 -17.16
N GLN A 331 18.36 11.99 -15.94
CA GLN A 331 18.30 13.21 -15.14
C GLN A 331 19.63 13.44 -14.44
N GLY A 332 19.96 14.71 -14.22
CA GLY A 332 21.17 15.10 -13.52
C GLY A 332 20.82 16.00 -12.35
N ALA A 333 21.39 15.70 -11.17
CA ALA A 333 21.29 16.58 -10.02
C ALA A 333 21.82 17.98 -10.38
N ARG A 334 21.10 19.02 -10.00
CA ARG A 334 21.53 20.40 -10.24
C ARG A 334 22.78 20.72 -9.41
N PHE A 335 23.79 21.31 -10.04
CA PHE A 335 24.98 21.83 -9.34
C PHE A 335 25.57 23.06 -10.03
N ASP A 336 26.38 23.81 -9.29
CA ASP A 336 27.03 25.02 -9.77
C ASP A 336 28.47 24.76 -10.21
N VAL A 337 28.90 25.42 -11.28
CA VAL A 337 30.29 25.47 -11.76
C VAL A 337 30.72 26.90 -12.05
N GLU A 338 32.01 27.18 -11.92
CA GLU A 338 32.59 28.49 -12.22
C GLU A 338 33.20 28.48 -13.63
N VAL A 339 32.56 29.16 -14.59
CA VAL A 339 33.07 29.25 -15.96
C VAL A 339 34.26 30.22 -16.01
N PRO A 340 35.46 29.76 -16.44
CA PRO A 340 36.64 30.62 -16.54
C PRO A 340 36.54 31.59 -17.73
N ALA A 341 37.23 32.73 -17.63
CA ALA A 341 37.33 33.68 -18.73
C ALA A 341 38.33 33.19 -19.79
N GLY A 342 37.94 33.23 -21.07
CA GLY A 342 38.81 32.92 -22.21
C GLY A 342 39.20 31.44 -22.37
N GLU A 343 38.68 30.55 -21.53
CA GLU A 343 39.01 29.13 -21.49
C GLU A 343 37.75 28.25 -21.55
N THR A 344 37.93 26.99 -21.96
CA THR A 344 36.88 25.95 -21.88
C THR A 344 37.02 25.17 -20.58
N LEU A 345 35.94 25.09 -19.81
CA LEU A 345 35.85 24.20 -18.65
C LEU A 345 35.29 22.84 -19.07
N ASP A 346 36.08 21.78 -18.88
CA ASP A 346 35.62 20.40 -19.05
C ASP A 346 34.97 19.90 -17.74
N VAL A 347 33.71 19.48 -17.82
CA VAL A 347 32.94 18.97 -16.67
C VAL A 347 32.52 17.52 -16.96
N PRO A 348 33.17 16.52 -16.35
CA PRO A 348 32.66 15.16 -16.36
C PRO A 348 31.42 15.08 -15.46
N TRP A 349 30.33 14.52 -15.99
CA TRP A 349 29.07 14.42 -15.28
C TRP A 349 28.41 13.07 -15.55
N GLN A 350 28.37 12.24 -14.51
CA GLN A 350 27.57 11.04 -14.50
C GLN A 350 26.12 11.37 -14.16
N VAL A 351 25.21 11.00 -15.03
CA VAL A 351 23.76 11.24 -14.88
C VAL A 351 23.06 9.96 -14.47
N GLU A 352 21.94 10.13 -13.76
CA GLU A 352 21.13 9.02 -13.28
C GLU A 352 20.01 8.73 -14.27
N VAL A 353 19.53 7.50 -14.25
CA VAL A 353 18.27 7.15 -14.90
C VAL A 353 17.14 7.94 -14.22
N LYS A 354 16.32 8.62 -15.02
CA LYS A 354 15.21 9.47 -14.56
C LYS A 354 14.26 8.69 -13.64
N ASP A 355 13.69 9.33 -12.62
CA ASP A 355 12.68 8.76 -11.69
C ASP A 355 13.10 7.47 -10.96
N ARG A 356 14.38 7.10 -11.01
CA ARG A 356 14.89 5.82 -10.50
C ARG A 356 14.43 5.54 -9.07
N ARG A 357 14.54 6.53 -8.17
CA ARG A 357 14.09 6.39 -6.76
C ARG A 357 12.59 6.18 -6.64
N ALA A 358 11.79 6.96 -7.36
CA ALA A 358 10.34 6.83 -7.34
C ALA A 358 9.90 5.43 -7.79
N ASP A 359 10.47 4.90 -8.87
CA ASP A 359 10.16 3.55 -9.35
C ASP A 359 10.59 2.46 -8.37
N LEU A 360 11.74 2.62 -7.70
CA LEU A 360 12.20 1.71 -6.65
C LEU A 360 11.27 1.72 -5.42
N TRP A 361 10.81 2.90 -4.98
CA TRP A 361 9.83 3.00 -3.89
C TRP A 361 8.49 2.38 -4.25
N ARG A 362 8.00 2.60 -5.49
CA ARG A 362 6.76 1.97 -5.99
C ARG A 362 6.85 0.45 -5.89
N ILE A 363 7.88 -0.16 -6.49
CA ILE A 363 7.98 -1.62 -6.49
C ILE A 363 8.15 -2.18 -5.07
N ARG A 364 8.94 -1.54 -4.20
CA ARG A 364 9.11 -1.98 -2.80
C ARG A 364 7.79 -1.97 -2.05
N GLY A 365 6.98 -0.93 -2.25
CA GLY A 365 5.63 -0.85 -1.71
C GLY A 365 4.78 -2.03 -2.14
N LEU A 366 4.77 -2.37 -3.42
CA LEU A 366 4.00 -3.50 -3.95
C LEU A 366 4.54 -4.85 -3.48
N LEU A 367 5.86 -5.01 -3.33
CA LEU A 367 6.47 -6.24 -2.85
C LEU A 367 6.15 -6.51 -1.38
N LYS A 368 6.09 -5.47 -0.54
CA LYS A 368 5.60 -5.60 0.83
C LYS A 368 4.17 -6.13 0.84
N ASP A 369 3.30 -5.51 0.04
CA ASP A 369 1.91 -5.93 -0.08
C ASP A 369 1.78 -7.37 -0.58
N LEU A 370 2.58 -7.77 -1.58
CA LEU A 370 2.62 -9.12 -2.14
C LEU A 370 3.11 -10.15 -1.12
N ARG A 371 4.12 -9.81 -0.31
CA ARG A 371 4.66 -10.70 0.74
C ARG A 371 3.60 -10.98 1.81
N GLU A 372 2.80 -9.99 2.13
CA GLU A 372 1.71 -10.07 3.09
C GLU A 372 0.41 -10.63 2.47
N TRP A 373 0.43 -10.95 1.17
CA TRP A 373 -0.76 -11.33 0.41
C TRP A 373 -1.17 -12.79 0.61
N GLY A 374 -2.45 -13.02 0.89
CA GLY A 374 -3.10 -14.35 0.92
C GLY A 374 -3.68 -14.76 2.28
N LEU A 375 -4.63 -15.71 2.25
CA LEU A 375 -5.25 -16.32 3.42
C LEU A 375 -4.26 -17.25 4.12
N GLY A 376 -3.65 -16.81 5.23
CA GLY A 376 -2.88 -17.61 6.19
C GLY A 376 -1.54 -18.18 5.72
N SER A 377 -1.45 -18.70 4.49
CA SER A 377 -0.31 -19.42 3.92
C SER A 377 0.68 -18.54 3.15
N ARG A 378 0.35 -17.26 2.92
CA ARG A 378 1.19 -16.25 2.21
C ARG A 378 1.95 -16.81 1.00
N PRO A 379 1.26 -17.39 0.01
CA PRO A 379 1.89 -18.19 -1.06
C PRO A 379 2.87 -17.41 -1.93
N PHE A 380 2.81 -16.08 -1.92
CA PHE A 380 3.65 -15.20 -2.75
C PHE A 380 4.90 -14.69 -2.04
N ALA A 381 5.09 -14.97 -0.74
CA ALA A 381 6.24 -14.47 0.02
C ALA A 381 7.58 -14.80 -0.66
N SER A 382 7.79 -16.06 -1.05
CA SER A 382 9.03 -16.48 -1.74
C SER A 382 9.26 -15.79 -3.10
N ALA A 383 8.18 -15.45 -3.82
CA ALA A 383 8.27 -14.73 -5.08
C ALA A 383 8.61 -13.26 -4.83
N ALA A 384 7.97 -12.64 -3.84
CA ALA A 384 8.26 -11.28 -3.41
C ALA A 384 9.74 -11.14 -2.99
N ASP A 385 10.27 -12.10 -2.23
CA ASP A 385 11.67 -12.09 -1.79
C ASP A 385 12.67 -12.20 -2.95
N ARG A 386 12.38 -13.06 -3.94
CA ARG A 386 13.23 -13.14 -5.15
C ARG A 386 13.23 -11.86 -5.96
N ILE A 387 12.06 -11.21 -6.09
CA ILE A 387 11.97 -9.94 -6.81
C ILE A 387 12.67 -8.84 -6.01
N ALA A 388 12.52 -8.80 -4.68
CA ALA A 388 13.21 -7.85 -3.82
C ALA A 388 14.73 -7.95 -3.96
N ALA A 389 15.30 -9.16 -4.02
CA ALA A 389 16.73 -9.37 -4.25
C ALA A 389 17.20 -8.87 -5.62
N TRP A 390 16.35 -8.94 -6.65
CA TRP A 390 16.67 -8.35 -7.97
C TRP A 390 16.63 -6.81 -7.92
N VAL A 391 15.65 -6.24 -7.22
CA VAL A 391 15.50 -4.78 -7.03
C VAL A 391 16.68 -4.19 -6.24
N GLU A 392 17.16 -4.86 -5.20
CA GLU A 392 18.34 -4.46 -4.41
C GLU A 392 19.61 -4.30 -5.27
N GLY A 393 19.72 -5.11 -6.33
CA GLY A 393 20.81 -5.00 -7.31
C GLY A 393 20.84 -3.66 -8.03
N PHE A 394 19.68 -3.04 -8.24
CA PHE A 394 19.63 -1.69 -8.79
C PHE A 394 20.02 -0.67 -7.74
N GLU A 395 19.51 -0.73 -6.52
CA GLU A 395 19.77 0.28 -5.49
C GLU A 395 21.25 0.54 -5.22
N THR A 396 22.05 -0.53 -5.25
CA THR A 396 23.50 -0.50 -4.97
C THR A 396 24.36 -0.41 -6.22
N GLY A 397 23.77 -0.57 -7.41
CA GLY A 397 24.46 -0.65 -8.68
C GLY A 397 23.94 0.33 -9.74
N PRO A 398 24.59 0.35 -10.92
CA PRO A 398 24.10 1.14 -12.04
C PRO A 398 22.79 0.56 -12.58
N MET A 399 21.87 1.43 -12.97
CA MET A 399 20.67 1.09 -13.72
C MET A 399 20.80 1.60 -15.15
N THR A 400 20.45 0.75 -16.12
CA THR A 400 20.35 1.16 -17.52
C THR A 400 18.90 1.51 -17.87
N LEU A 401 18.67 2.18 -19.00
CA LEU A 401 17.30 2.41 -19.49
C LEU A 401 16.54 1.11 -19.79
N GLU A 402 17.24 0.05 -20.19
CA GLU A 402 16.62 -1.27 -20.39
C GLU A 402 16.16 -1.86 -19.05
N ASP A 403 16.96 -1.69 -17.99
CA ASP A 403 16.57 -2.11 -16.65
C ASP A 403 15.38 -1.30 -16.12
N LYS A 404 15.35 0.02 -16.36
CA LYS A 404 14.18 0.86 -16.05
C LYS A 404 12.91 0.37 -16.76
N ASP A 405 12.97 0.10 -18.06
CA ASP A 405 11.81 -0.44 -18.80
C ASP A 405 11.31 -1.75 -18.19
N ARG A 406 12.22 -2.67 -17.85
CA ARG A 406 11.88 -3.93 -17.17
C ARG A 406 11.25 -3.69 -15.80
N LEU A 407 11.79 -2.77 -15.01
CA LEU A 407 11.29 -2.39 -13.69
C LEU A 407 9.87 -1.81 -13.77
N ILE A 408 9.63 -0.89 -14.71
CA ILE A 408 8.32 -0.28 -14.94
C ILE A 408 7.29 -1.35 -15.37
N ARG A 409 7.66 -2.22 -16.31
CA ARG A 409 6.78 -3.33 -16.75
C ARG A 409 6.41 -4.25 -15.60
N LEU A 410 7.39 -4.64 -14.79
CA LEU A 410 7.17 -5.48 -13.63
C LEU A 410 6.26 -4.79 -12.60
N THR A 411 6.50 -3.51 -12.33
CA THR A 411 5.72 -2.71 -11.37
C THR A 411 4.25 -2.64 -11.78
N HIS A 412 3.95 -2.34 -13.04
CA HIS A 412 2.57 -2.31 -13.55
C HIS A 412 1.91 -3.68 -13.55
N ALA A 413 2.64 -4.73 -13.98
CA ALA A 413 2.12 -6.09 -13.97
C ALA A 413 1.82 -6.57 -12.54
N LEU A 414 2.70 -6.24 -11.59
CA LEU A 414 2.53 -6.56 -10.18
C LEU A 414 1.35 -5.80 -9.56
N GLY A 415 1.21 -4.50 -9.87
CA GLY A 415 0.05 -3.71 -9.45
C GLY A 415 -1.26 -4.34 -9.92
N GLY A 416 -1.32 -4.78 -11.18
CA GLY A 416 -2.52 -5.43 -11.73
C GLY A 416 -2.78 -6.79 -11.11
N TYR A 417 -1.72 -7.54 -10.84
CA TYR A 417 -1.81 -8.81 -10.13
C TYR A 417 -2.36 -8.63 -8.70
N LEU A 418 -1.86 -7.63 -7.96
CA LEU A 418 -2.32 -7.31 -6.61
C LEU A 418 -3.77 -6.84 -6.59
N TYR A 419 -4.17 -6.01 -7.55
CA TYR A 419 -5.57 -5.60 -7.71
C TYR A 419 -6.49 -6.82 -7.90
N LEU A 420 -6.19 -7.68 -8.88
CA LEU A 420 -6.99 -8.87 -9.18
C LEU A 420 -7.02 -9.85 -8.01
N SER A 421 -5.88 -10.02 -7.33
CA SER A 421 -5.78 -10.89 -6.15
C SER A 421 -6.58 -10.33 -4.97
N GLY A 422 -6.62 -9.01 -4.80
CA GLY A 422 -7.48 -8.29 -3.83
C GLY A 422 -8.94 -8.54 -4.04
N TYR A 423 -9.38 -8.39 -5.28
CA TYR A 423 -10.74 -8.71 -5.64
C TYR A 423 -11.05 -10.18 -5.41
N ALA A 424 -10.18 -11.10 -5.85
CA ALA A 424 -10.37 -12.53 -5.71
C ALA A 424 -10.46 -13.00 -4.25
N GLU A 425 -9.58 -12.50 -3.37
CA GLU A 425 -9.62 -12.81 -1.94
C GLU A 425 -10.93 -12.32 -1.29
N THR A 426 -11.38 -11.12 -1.66
CA THR A 426 -12.64 -10.57 -1.14
C THR A 426 -13.84 -11.41 -1.58
N GLN A 427 -13.85 -11.85 -2.85
CA GLN A 427 -14.88 -12.77 -3.32
C GLN A 427 -14.80 -14.14 -2.64
N ALA A 428 -13.59 -14.67 -2.40
CA ALA A 428 -13.39 -15.93 -1.69
C ALA A 428 -13.94 -15.85 -0.26
N ARG A 429 -13.60 -14.80 0.50
CA ARG A 429 -14.14 -14.56 1.85
C ARG A 429 -15.66 -14.41 1.87
N LYS A 430 -16.26 -13.80 0.84
CA LYS A 430 -17.73 -13.72 0.70
C LYS A 430 -18.37 -15.08 0.49
N VAL A 431 -17.76 -15.92 -0.34
CA VAL A 431 -18.21 -17.29 -0.58
C VAL A 431 -18.07 -18.12 0.70
N GLU A 432 -16.94 -18.01 1.40
CA GLU A 432 -16.67 -18.66 2.68
C GLU A 432 -17.71 -18.26 3.75
N ASN A 433 -17.87 -16.97 4.02
CA ASN A 433 -18.87 -16.47 4.98
C ASN A 433 -20.30 -16.84 4.60
N GLY A 434 -20.64 -16.77 3.30
CA GLY A 434 -21.95 -17.18 2.80
C GLY A 434 -22.22 -18.67 2.96
N LEU A 435 -21.20 -19.51 2.74
CA LEU A 435 -21.28 -20.96 2.94
C LEU A 435 -21.46 -21.31 4.42
N ILE A 436 -20.67 -20.68 5.31
CA ILE A 436 -20.78 -20.83 6.76
C ILE A 436 -22.19 -20.45 7.24
N ASP A 437 -22.74 -19.34 6.75
CA ASP A 437 -24.09 -18.90 7.11
C ASP A 437 -25.18 -19.87 6.63
N VAL A 438 -25.03 -20.44 5.43
CA VAL A 438 -25.97 -21.45 4.91
C VAL A 438 -25.93 -22.72 5.76
N ILE A 439 -24.73 -23.22 6.08
CA ILE A 439 -24.55 -24.42 6.93
C ILE A 439 -25.14 -24.18 8.33
N ARG A 440 -24.83 -23.04 8.96
CA ARG A 440 -25.38 -22.67 10.29
C ARG A 440 -26.91 -22.59 10.28
N ARG A 441 -27.50 -22.03 9.22
CA ARG A 441 -28.97 -21.93 9.09
C ARG A 441 -29.63 -23.29 8.86
N LEU A 442 -29.04 -24.15 8.03
CA LEU A 442 -29.53 -25.51 7.80
C LEU A 442 -29.50 -26.32 9.11
N ARG A 443 -28.39 -26.25 9.85
CA ARG A 443 -28.26 -26.85 11.18
C ARG A 443 -29.34 -26.35 12.15
N ALA A 444 -29.52 -25.03 12.25
CA ALA A 444 -30.53 -24.45 13.14
C ALA A 444 -31.97 -24.90 12.79
N ILE A 445 -32.27 -25.10 11.51
CA ILE A 445 -33.58 -25.61 11.06
C ILE A 445 -33.76 -27.08 11.48
N ILE A 446 -32.73 -27.92 11.28
CA ILE A 446 -32.78 -29.35 11.62
C ILE A 446 -32.85 -29.56 13.12
N GLN A 447 -32.04 -28.83 13.89
CA GLN A 447 -32.09 -28.87 15.35
C GLN A 447 -33.49 -28.49 15.85
N LYS A 448 -34.08 -27.42 15.30
CA LYS A 448 -35.45 -27.03 15.66
C LYS A 448 -36.49 -28.09 15.30
N LEU A 449 -36.31 -28.82 14.19
CA LEU A 449 -37.18 -29.93 13.81
C LEU A 449 -37.03 -31.12 14.78
N ARG A 450 -35.80 -31.41 15.25
CA ARG A 450 -35.51 -32.41 16.29
C ARG A 450 -36.11 -32.03 17.63
N ASP A 451 -35.85 -30.82 18.10
CA ASP A 451 -36.43 -30.29 19.34
C ASP A 451 -37.96 -30.36 19.30
N THR A 452 -38.59 -30.02 18.17
CA THR A 452 -40.04 -30.13 18.00
C THR A 452 -40.52 -31.59 18.00
N ALA A 453 -39.73 -32.52 17.44
CA ALA A 453 -40.05 -33.95 17.44
C ALA A 453 -39.90 -34.58 18.84
N ASP A 454 -38.92 -34.11 19.63
CA ASP A 454 -38.59 -34.61 20.98
C ASP A 454 -39.46 -33.96 22.07
N GLU A 455 -39.73 -32.65 22.00
CA GLU A 455 -40.63 -31.96 22.92
C GLU A 455 -42.09 -32.42 22.78
N ALA A 456 -42.48 -32.98 21.62
CA ALA A 456 -43.79 -33.59 21.40
C ALA A 456 -44.06 -34.84 22.27
N ASP A 457 -43.05 -35.37 22.97
CA ASP A 457 -43.17 -36.43 23.98
C ASP A 457 -43.44 -35.89 25.40
N THR A 458 -43.37 -34.57 25.62
CA THR A 458 -43.70 -33.93 26.91
C THR A 458 -44.88 -32.96 26.80
N VAL A 459 -45.69 -32.88 27.86
CA VAL A 459 -47.10 -32.41 27.85
C VAL A 459 -47.27 -30.87 27.71
N GLY A 460 -46.39 -30.17 26.98
CA GLY A 460 -46.33 -28.69 26.93
C GLY A 460 -46.64 -27.98 25.60
N TRP A 461 -46.83 -28.71 24.49
CA TRP A 461 -46.64 -28.23 23.10
C TRP A 461 -47.79 -27.43 22.43
N LEU A 462 -48.83 -26.99 23.15
CA LEU A 462 -50.03 -26.37 22.54
C LEU A 462 -49.80 -24.98 21.90
N THR A 463 -48.62 -24.38 22.06
CA THR A 463 -48.24 -23.10 21.44
C THR A 463 -47.40 -23.24 20.16
N ASP A 464 -46.71 -24.36 19.96
CA ASP A 464 -45.77 -24.56 18.82
C ASP A 464 -46.41 -25.29 17.63
N ALA A 465 -47.57 -25.93 17.84
CA ALA A 465 -48.39 -26.56 16.80
C ALA A 465 -48.84 -25.58 15.70
N GLU A 466 -49.09 -24.31 16.04
CA GLU A 466 -49.43 -23.26 15.06
C GLU A 466 -48.23 -22.87 14.18
N ALA A 467 -47.00 -22.97 14.69
CA ALA A 467 -45.79 -22.67 13.94
C ALA A 467 -45.45 -23.80 12.95
N ALA A 468 -45.59 -25.06 13.38
CA ALA A 468 -45.41 -26.23 12.53
C ALA A 468 -46.46 -26.30 11.39
N ALA A 469 -47.72 -25.96 11.68
CA ALA A 469 -48.78 -25.89 10.67
C ALA A 469 -48.54 -24.80 9.60
N ARG A 470 -47.95 -23.66 9.98
CA ARG A 470 -47.58 -22.59 9.04
C ARG A 470 -46.38 -22.98 8.17
N LEU A 471 -45.42 -23.71 8.71
CA LEU A 471 -44.27 -24.23 7.95
C LEU A 471 -44.72 -25.29 6.92
N ALA A 472 -45.58 -26.23 7.32
CA ALA A 472 -46.15 -27.24 6.43
C ALA A 472 -46.98 -26.61 5.29
N ALA A 473 -47.78 -25.58 5.59
CA ALA A 473 -48.51 -24.83 4.58
C ALA A 473 -47.60 -24.06 3.60
N SER A 474 -46.39 -23.68 4.02
CA SER A 474 -45.40 -23.05 3.14
C SER A 474 -44.63 -24.05 2.25
N LEU A 475 -44.64 -25.34 2.62
CA LEU A 475 -43.95 -26.43 1.93
C LEU A 475 -44.87 -27.27 1.01
N GLY A 476 -46.18 -26.95 0.95
CA GLY A 476 -47.09 -27.48 -0.07
C GLY A 476 -47.56 -28.93 0.13
N THR A 477 -47.56 -29.45 1.36
CA THR A 477 -48.04 -30.81 1.65
C THR A 477 -49.56 -30.85 1.88
N ASP A 478 -50.26 -31.67 1.08
CA ASP A 478 -51.71 -31.92 1.18
C ASP A 478 -52.02 -32.70 2.47
N LEU A 479 -52.53 -32.02 3.50
CA LEU A 479 -53.01 -32.62 4.75
C LEU A 479 -54.54 -32.80 4.73
N GLU A 480 -55.02 -33.82 4.01
CA GLU A 480 -56.35 -34.38 4.20
C GLU A 480 -56.27 -35.72 4.95
N ALA A 481 -56.02 -35.70 6.27
CA ALA A 481 -56.45 -36.74 7.21
C ALA A 481 -55.97 -36.47 8.65
N ALA A 482 -56.76 -35.75 9.46
CA ALA A 482 -56.69 -35.85 10.93
C ALA A 482 -57.93 -35.24 11.59
N GLU A 483 -58.94 -36.06 11.92
CA GLU A 483 -60.04 -35.63 12.80
C GLU A 483 -59.82 -36.12 14.25
N ALA A 484 -59.63 -35.15 15.14
CA ALA A 484 -60.09 -35.03 16.54
C ALA A 484 -59.60 -35.97 17.67
N ILE A 485 -58.85 -37.04 17.39
CA ILE A 485 -57.88 -37.62 18.37
C ILE A 485 -56.48 -37.74 17.71
N GLY A 486 -56.42 -37.58 16.39
CA GLY A 486 -55.24 -37.76 15.55
C GLY A 486 -54.49 -36.49 15.13
N GLU A 487 -54.79 -35.30 15.66
CA GLU A 487 -54.05 -34.07 15.29
C GLU A 487 -52.61 -34.09 15.84
N ALA A 488 -52.40 -34.60 17.04
CA ALA A 488 -51.06 -34.74 17.64
C ALA A 488 -50.23 -35.84 16.95
N GLU A 489 -50.82 -37.00 16.66
CA GLU A 489 -50.14 -38.08 15.92
C GLU A 489 -49.90 -37.72 14.46
N ALA A 490 -50.80 -36.99 13.80
CA ALA A 490 -50.59 -36.51 12.44
C ALA A 490 -49.53 -35.40 12.38
N LEU A 491 -49.50 -34.46 13.34
CA LEU A 491 -48.42 -33.47 13.45
C LEU A 491 -47.08 -34.12 13.82
N ARG A 492 -47.07 -35.19 14.64
CA ARG A 492 -45.87 -35.99 14.92
C ARG A 492 -45.39 -36.75 13.69
N ALA A 493 -46.30 -37.41 12.98
CA ALA A 493 -45.98 -38.10 11.73
C ALA A 493 -45.51 -37.11 10.66
N LEU A 494 -46.07 -35.90 10.63
CA LEU A 494 -45.64 -34.83 9.75
C LEU A 494 -44.29 -34.25 10.15
N ALA A 495 -44.04 -33.98 11.44
CA ALA A 495 -42.74 -33.51 11.92
C ALA A 495 -41.64 -34.54 11.67
N ARG A 496 -41.93 -35.83 11.91
CA ARG A 496 -41.01 -36.93 11.56
C ARG A 496 -40.82 -37.08 10.06
N ALA A 497 -41.88 -36.99 9.26
CA ALA A 497 -41.76 -37.04 7.80
C ALA A 497 -41.03 -35.80 7.23
N LEU A 498 -41.17 -34.63 7.86
CA LEU A 498 -40.44 -33.42 7.50
C LEU A 498 -38.97 -33.50 7.94
N LEU A 499 -38.69 -34.10 9.09
CA LEU A 499 -37.32 -34.39 9.54
C LEU A 499 -36.68 -35.42 8.61
N GLU A 500 -37.34 -36.54 8.33
CA GLU A 500 -36.88 -37.58 7.39
C GLU A 500 -36.67 -37.00 5.98
N TYR A 501 -37.59 -36.16 5.48
CA TYR A 501 -37.40 -35.45 4.22
C TYR A 501 -36.23 -34.45 4.27
N ALA A 502 -36.08 -33.71 5.38
CA ALA A 502 -34.99 -32.77 5.55
C ALA A 502 -33.64 -33.50 5.59
N GLU A 503 -33.54 -34.58 6.34
CA GLU A 503 -32.32 -35.36 6.58
C GLU A 503 -31.95 -36.24 5.37
N GLU A 504 -32.91 -36.93 4.76
CA GLU A 504 -32.64 -37.91 3.70
C GLU A 504 -32.68 -37.33 2.27
N GLU A 505 -33.43 -36.24 2.03
CA GLU A 505 -33.60 -35.66 0.69
C GLU A 505 -33.07 -34.22 0.57
N LEU A 506 -33.56 -33.30 1.41
CA LEU A 506 -33.28 -31.87 1.24
C LEU A 506 -31.82 -31.49 1.54
N VAL A 507 -31.26 -31.97 2.65
CA VAL A 507 -29.88 -31.66 3.06
C VAL A 507 -28.88 -32.23 2.04
N PRO A 508 -28.96 -33.51 1.64
CA PRO A 508 -28.13 -34.04 0.57
C PRO A 508 -28.27 -33.27 -0.76
N GLU A 509 -29.49 -32.88 -1.15
CA GLU A 509 -29.71 -32.15 -2.42
C GLU A 509 -29.13 -30.71 -2.38
N VAL A 510 -29.32 -30.00 -1.26
CA VAL A 510 -28.79 -28.65 -1.07
C VAL A 510 -27.26 -28.68 -1.04
N ILE A 511 -26.66 -29.62 -0.31
CA ILE A 511 -25.20 -29.78 -0.25
C ILE A 511 -24.65 -30.18 -1.62
N ALA A 512 -25.29 -31.12 -2.33
CA ALA A 512 -24.88 -31.49 -3.68
C ALA A 512 -24.91 -30.28 -4.65
N LYS A 513 -25.94 -29.42 -4.57
CA LYS A 513 -26.02 -28.20 -5.37
C LYS A 513 -24.96 -27.16 -5.01
N ILE A 514 -24.58 -27.06 -3.73
CA ILE A 514 -23.48 -26.21 -3.28
C ILE A 514 -22.16 -26.71 -3.87
N LEU A 515 -21.91 -28.02 -3.83
CA LEU A 515 -20.67 -28.63 -4.30
C LEU A 515 -20.53 -28.63 -5.82
N ASP A 516 -21.64 -28.68 -6.57
CA ASP A 516 -21.64 -28.55 -8.03
C ASP A 516 -21.12 -27.18 -8.51
N GLN A 517 -21.11 -26.17 -7.63
CA GLN A 517 -20.58 -24.83 -7.93
C GLN A 517 -19.08 -24.69 -7.58
N ILE A 518 -18.47 -25.69 -6.93
CA ILE A 518 -17.09 -25.64 -6.45
C ILE A 518 -16.26 -26.69 -7.20
N PRO A 519 -15.10 -26.33 -7.81
CA PRO A 519 -14.29 -27.27 -8.58
C PRO A 519 -13.45 -28.16 -7.65
N LEU A 520 -14.11 -29.09 -6.95
CA LEU A 520 -13.50 -29.92 -5.90
C LEU A 520 -12.70 -31.12 -6.44
N GLY A 521 -12.77 -31.39 -7.75
CA GLY A 521 -12.04 -32.48 -8.37
C GLY A 521 -12.34 -33.85 -7.70
N PRO A 522 -11.34 -34.72 -7.50
CA PRO A 522 -11.52 -36.04 -6.88
C PRO A 522 -12.00 -36.01 -5.42
N ALA A 523 -11.90 -34.87 -4.73
CA ALA A 523 -12.27 -34.73 -3.32
C ALA A 523 -13.79 -34.53 -3.11
N GLY A 524 -14.54 -34.23 -4.18
CA GLY A 524 -15.97 -33.87 -4.11
C GLY A 524 -16.86 -34.86 -3.33
N PRO A 525 -16.75 -36.19 -3.51
CA PRO A 525 -17.56 -37.16 -2.77
C PRO A 525 -17.31 -37.14 -1.25
N TYR A 526 -16.08 -36.87 -0.82
CA TYR A 526 -15.68 -36.84 0.59
C TYR A 526 -16.19 -35.56 1.27
N VAL A 527 -16.03 -34.41 0.61
CA VAL A 527 -16.57 -33.13 1.06
C VAL A 527 -18.10 -33.18 1.14
N ASN A 528 -18.76 -33.87 0.20
CA ASN A 528 -20.20 -34.11 0.23
C ASN A 528 -20.65 -34.90 1.44
N GLN A 529 -20.05 -36.06 1.70
CA GLN A 529 -20.41 -36.85 2.88
C GLN A 529 -20.11 -36.10 4.18
N PHE A 530 -18.99 -35.39 4.23
CA PHE A 530 -18.58 -34.60 5.39
C PHE A 530 -19.58 -33.48 5.71
N LEU A 531 -19.95 -32.66 4.73
CA LEU A 531 -20.93 -31.58 4.94
C LEU A 531 -22.31 -32.13 5.30
N VAL A 532 -22.69 -33.29 4.75
CA VAL A 532 -23.94 -33.97 5.12
C VAL A 532 -23.87 -34.40 6.58
N GLY A 533 -22.77 -35.00 7.04
CA GLY A 533 -22.56 -35.33 8.46
C GLY A 533 -22.62 -34.10 9.38
N VAL A 534 -21.96 -33.01 8.99
CA VAL A 534 -21.95 -31.73 9.72
C VAL A 534 -23.33 -31.06 9.80
N VAL A 535 -24.28 -31.43 8.94
CA VAL A 535 -25.64 -30.88 9.00
C VAL A 535 -26.61 -31.85 9.70
N LEU A 536 -26.31 -33.15 9.70
CA LEU A 536 -27.21 -34.23 10.13
C LEU A 536 -26.82 -34.96 11.42
N ASP A 537 -25.67 -34.73 12.05
CA ASP A 537 -25.36 -35.46 13.30
C ASP A 537 -26.01 -34.86 14.55
N ASP A 538 -26.05 -35.61 15.66
CA ASP A 538 -26.53 -35.16 16.97
C ASP A 538 -25.40 -34.43 17.74
N TRP A 539 -25.58 -33.13 17.99
CA TRP A 539 -24.51 -32.20 18.40
C TRP A 539 -24.32 -32.08 19.90
N ASP A 540 -25.21 -32.68 20.70
CA ASP A 540 -25.09 -32.71 22.15
C ASP A 540 -23.97 -33.67 22.63
N SER A 541 -23.43 -34.49 21.71
CA SER A 541 -22.21 -35.27 21.95
C SER A 541 -21.11 -34.87 20.96
N ALA A 542 -20.07 -34.19 21.43
CA ALA A 542 -18.88 -33.90 20.61
C ALA A 542 -18.30 -35.19 19.99
N GLY A 543 -18.42 -36.34 20.65
CA GLY A 543 -17.93 -37.64 20.17
C GLY A 543 -18.49 -38.08 18.82
N SER A 544 -19.80 -37.91 18.56
CA SER A 544 -20.43 -38.34 17.29
C SER A 544 -19.93 -37.51 16.10
N LEU A 545 -19.71 -36.21 16.30
CA LEU A 545 -19.12 -35.35 15.28
C LEU A 545 -17.72 -35.83 14.90
N TRP A 546 -16.90 -36.17 15.90
CA TRP A 546 -15.52 -36.63 15.67
C TRP A 546 -15.46 -38.06 15.12
N ASP A 547 -16.41 -38.91 15.47
CA ASP A 547 -16.60 -40.24 14.85
C ASP A 547 -16.93 -40.07 13.37
N THR A 548 -17.82 -39.15 13.01
CA THR A 548 -18.17 -38.86 11.61
C THR A 548 -17.03 -38.21 10.83
N VAL A 549 -16.27 -37.28 11.42
CA VAL A 549 -15.04 -36.73 10.79
C VAL A 549 -13.94 -37.80 10.67
N GLY A 550 -13.81 -38.69 11.66
CA GLY A 550 -12.89 -39.82 11.64
C GLY A 550 -13.25 -40.84 10.55
N GLU A 551 -14.51 -41.25 10.47
CA GLU A 551 -15.02 -42.21 9.50
C GLU A 551 -15.00 -41.66 8.06
N LEU A 552 -15.29 -40.36 7.86
CA LEU A 552 -15.44 -39.78 6.52
C LEU A 552 -14.14 -39.22 5.93
N THR A 553 -13.17 -38.84 6.76
CA THR A 553 -11.92 -38.24 6.26
C THR A 553 -10.71 -39.18 6.39
N LEU A 554 -10.69 -40.18 7.29
CA LEU A 554 -9.42 -40.58 7.90
C LEU A 554 -9.02 -42.05 7.97
N ASP A 555 -9.81 -43.01 7.46
CA ASP A 555 -9.43 -44.43 7.57
C ASP A 555 -8.18 -44.83 6.74
N GLY A 556 -7.70 -43.95 5.85
CA GLY A 556 -6.50 -44.21 5.04
C GLY A 556 -5.39 -43.17 5.14
N VAL A 557 -5.73 -41.88 5.30
CA VAL A 557 -4.76 -40.77 5.24
C VAL A 557 -4.32 -40.32 6.63
N LEU A 558 -5.21 -40.15 7.62
CA LEU A 558 -4.72 -39.93 8.99
C LEU A 558 -4.16 -41.21 9.56
N ASP A 559 -4.71 -42.41 9.33
CA ASP A 559 -4.07 -43.64 9.81
C ASP A 559 -2.63 -43.78 9.29
N ALA A 560 -2.37 -43.41 8.03
CA ALA A 560 -1.02 -43.35 7.49
C ALA A 560 -0.17 -42.19 8.05
N ALA A 561 -0.77 -41.02 8.31
CA ALA A 561 -0.10 -39.87 8.91
C ALA A 561 0.26 -40.11 10.39
N VAL A 562 -0.69 -40.58 11.19
CA VAL A 562 -0.61 -41.01 12.58
C VAL A 562 0.41 -42.13 12.73
N ALA A 563 0.40 -43.14 11.84
CA ALA A 563 1.40 -44.20 11.87
C ALA A 563 2.81 -43.71 11.49
N ALA A 564 2.95 -42.68 10.64
CA ALA A 564 4.23 -42.16 10.19
C ALA A 564 4.78 -41.00 11.04
N ALA A 565 3.92 -40.30 11.79
CA ALA A 565 4.25 -39.08 12.52
C ALA A 565 5.32 -39.30 13.61
N PRO A 566 5.26 -40.33 14.48
CA PRO A 566 6.28 -40.55 15.51
C PRO A 566 7.68 -40.78 14.95
N ASP A 567 7.79 -41.46 13.81
CA ASP A 567 9.07 -41.79 13.18
C ASP A 567 9.64 -40.61 12.37
N LEU A 568 8.78 -39.86 11.65
CA LEU A 568 9.17 -38.67 10.90
C LEU A 568 9.57 -37.51 11.80
N LEU A 569 8.81 -37.28 12.89
CA LEU A 569 9.09 -36.20 13.82
C LEU A 569 10.33 -36.48 14.69
N ARG A 570 10.59 -37.74 15.06
CA ARG A 570 11.87 -38.12 15.71
C ARG A 570 13.07 -37.97 14.79
N ALA A 571 12.90 -38.21 13.49
CA ALA A 571 13.97 -38.00 12.50
C ALA A 571 14.22 -36.50 12.24
N ALA A 572 13.20 -35.66 12.32
CA ALA A 572 13.28 -34.22 12.11
C ALA A 572 13.70 -33.42 13.36
N GLY A 573 13.49 -33.96 14.58
CA GLY A 573 13.60 -33.21 15.83
C GLY A 573 14.95 -32.53 16.07
N ASP A 574 16.08 -33.17 15.75
CA ASP A 574 17.41 -32.57 15.95
C ASP A 574 17.69 -31.41 14.95
N GLU A 575 17.08 -31.44 13.76
CA GLU A 575 17.23 -30.41 12.72
C GLU A 575 16.26 -29.23 12.98
N VAL A 576 15.02 -29.53 13.38
CA VAL A 576 13.98 -28.55 13.72
C VAL A 576 14.35 -27.72 14.95
N LEU A 577 14.84 -28.35 16.03
CA LEU A 577 15.22 -27.65 17.26
C LEU A 577 16.40 -26.69 17.07
N SER A 578 17.21 -26.89 16.01
CA SER A 578 18.34 -26.01 15.69
C SER A 578 17.96 -24.75 14.89
N GLY A 579 16.76 -24.74 14.28
CA GLY A 579 16.24 -23.63 13.46
C GLY A 579 15.19 -22.75 14.15
N LEU A 580 14.70 -23.16 15.33
CA LEU A 580 13.71 -22.42 16.10
C LEU A 580 14.36 -21.34 16.98
N PRO A 581 13.77 -20.13 17.08
CA PRO A 581 14.07 -19.21 18.18
C PRO A 581 13.82 -19.90 19.53
N ASP A 582 14.65 -19.64 20.54
CA ASP A 582 14.53 -20.23 21.88
C ASP A 582 13.11 -20.08 22.47
N GLU A 583 12.39 -19.01 22.09
CA GLU A 583 11.02 -18.75 22.55
C GLU A 583 9.91 -19.53 21.82
N ALA A 584 10.21 -20.17 20.69
CA ALA A 584 9.29 -21.00 19.90
C ALA A 584 9.46 -22.51 20.16
N THR A 585 10.56 -22.91 20.78
CA THR A 585 10.83 -24.31 21.20
C THR A 585 9.73 -24.88 22.08
N ASP A 586 9.22 -24.08 23.01
CA ASP A 586 8.14 -24.47 23.92
C ASP A 586 6.80 -24.73 23.18
N ALA A 587 6.50 -23.93 22.16
CA ALA A 587 5.31 -24.12 21.33
C ALA A 587 5.46 -25.33 20.41
N TYR A 588 6.67 -25.57 19.91
CA TYR A 588 7.01 -26.77 19.15
C TYR A 588 6.86 -28.04 19.98
N ASP A 589 7.38 -28.07 21.22
CA ASP A 589 7.26 -29.22 22.12
C ASP A 589 5.79 -29.55 22.42
N LEU A 590 4.98 -28.51 22.63
CA LEU A 590 3.53 -28.65 22.87
C LEU A 590 2.75 -29.14 21.64
N LEU A 591 3.14 -28.70 20.44
CA LEU A 591 2.63 -29.22 19.16
C LEU A 591 3.08 -30.68 18.93
N PHE A 592 4.31 -31.00 19.30
CA PHE A 592 4.87 -32.33 19.18
C PHE A 592 4.15 -33.32 20.10
N ASP A 593 3.91 -32.94 21.36
CA ASP A 593 3.15 -33.73 22.34
C ASP A 593 1.71 -33.96 21.86
N LEU A 594 1.10 -32.95 21.23
CA LEU A 594 -0.23 -33.06 20.62
C LEU A 594 -0.24 -34.05 19.45
N ILE A 595 0.78 -34.02 18.59
CA ILE A 595 0.92 -34.98 17.48
C ILE A 595 1.20 -36.39 18.00
N GLU A 596 2.04 -36.56 19.03
CA GLU A 596 2.29 -37.87 19.65
C GLU A 596 1.03 -38.43 20.33
N ALA A 597 0.24 -37.57 21.00
CA ALA A 597 -1.03 -37.96 21.61
C ALA A 597 -2.02 -38.45 20.54
N LEU A 598 -2.16 -37.70 19.45
CA LEU A 598 -2.99 -38.07 18.31
C LEU A 598 -2.50 -39.37 17.63
N ALA A 599 -1.18 -39.58 17.58
CA ALA A 599 -0.58 -40.80 17.04
C ALA A 599 -0.82 -42.05 17.91
N ARG A 600 -0.92 -41.87 19.23
CA ARG A 600 -1.05 -42.97 20.21
C ARG A 600 -2.51 -43.31 20.50
N ASP A 601 -3.33 -42.29 20.69
CA ASP A 601 -4.69 -42.41 21.20
C ASP A 601 -5.74 -42.24 20.08
N GLY A 602 -5.31 -41.89 18.86
CA GLY A 602 -6.22 -41.62 17.74
C GLY A 602 -7.01 -40.33 17.95
N THR A 603 -8.21 -40.24 17.36
CA THR A 603 -9.12 -39.10 17.56
C THR A 603 -9.77 -39.09 18.94
N ASP A 604 -9.73 -40.22 19.66
CA ASP A 604 -10.24 -40.37 21.02
C ASP A 604 -9.42 -39.51 22.00
N GLY A 605 -9.98 -38.39 22.44
CA GLY A 605 -9.34 -37.47 23.39
C GLY A 605 -8.60 -36.28 22.76
N LEU A 606 -8.66 -36.12 21.43
CA LEU A 606 -8.05 -34.99 20.71
C LEU A 606 -8.56 -33.64 21.22
N THR A 607 -9.86 -33.49 21.50
CA THR A 607 -10.42 -32.25 22.04
C THR A 607 -9.79 -31.86 23.38
N GLU A 608 -9.56 -32.83 24.26
CA GLU A 608 -8.94 -32.57 25.56
C GLU A 608 -7.44 -32.27 25.40
N ALA A 609 -6.77 -32.93 24.45
CA ALA A 609 -5.39 -32.65 24.11
C ALA A 609 -5.21 -31.23 23.54
N VAL A 610 -6.00 -30.82 22.54
CA VAL A 610 -5.97 -29.46 21.97
C VAL A 610 -6.30 -28.42 23.02
N ARG A 611 -7.32 -28.66 23.85
CA ARG A 611 -7.70 -27.76 24.95
C ARG A 611 -6.58 -27.62 25.97
N SER A 612 -5.95 -28.73 26.38
CA SER A 612 -4.81 -28.72 27.30
C SER A 612 -3.63 -27.96 26.70
N THR A 613 -3.30 -28.23 25.44
CA THR A 613 -2.21 -27.56 24.71
C THR A 613 -2.47 -26.05 24.60
N ALA A 614 -3.68 -25.62 24.25
CA ALA A 614 -4.05 -24.21 24.18
C ALA A 614 -3.97 -23.51 25.55
N GLN A 615 -4.43 -24.18 26.62
CA GLN A 615 -4.31 -23.66 28.00
C GLN A 615 -2.86 -23.51 28.43
N ASP A 616 -2.00 -24.47 28.08
CA ASP A 616 -0.57 -24.42 28.38
C ASP A 616 0.13 -23.29 27.60
N LEU A 617 -0.24 -23.08 26.34
CA LEU A 617 0.24 -21.95 25.54
C LEU A 617 -0.18 -20.60 26.14
N LEU A 618 -1.45 -20.46 26.55
CA LEU A 618 -1.93 -19.22 27.19
C LEU A 618 -1.25 -18.95 28.53
N ALA A 619 -1.00 -20.00 29.32
CA ALA A 619 -0.28 -19.89 30.58
C ALA A 619 1.17 -19.41 30.39
N ARG A 620 1.81 -19.76 29.26
CA ARG A 620 3.20 -19.40 28.95
C ARG A 620 3.33 -18.03 28.29
N TYR A 621 2.43 -17.65 27.39
CA TYR A 621 2.60 -16.49 26.50
C TYR A 621 1.73 -15.27 26.86
N ALA A 622 1.05 -15.28 28.01
CA ALA A 622 0.33 -14.15 28.63
C ALA A 622 -0.85 -13.54 27.82
N SER A 623 -0.98 -13.84 26.52
CA SER A 623 -2.09 -13.44 25.65
C SER A 623 -2.29 -14.44 24.49
N PRO A 624 -3.52 -14.57 23.97
CA PRO A 624 -3.81 -15.34 22.76
C PRO A 624 -2.94 -14.95 21.57
N GLU A 625 -2.75 -13.65 21.30
CA GLU A 625 -2.00 -13.18 20.14
C GLU A 625 -0.52 -13.60 20.20
N ALA A 626 0.08 -13.55 21.39
CA ALA A 626 1.45 -14.01 21.59
C ALA A 626 1.58 -15.53 21.45
N ALA A 627 0.61 -16.31 21.97
CA ALA A 627 0.58 -17.76 21.81
C ALA A 627 0.44 -18.16 20.33
N LEU A 628 -0.47 -17.52 19.60
CA LEU A 628 -0.70 -17.72 18.16
C LEU A 628 0.55 -17.45 17.32
N ALA A 629 1.27 -16.37 17.62
CA ALA A 629 2.51 -16.05 16.93
C ALA A 629 3.53 -17.20 17.07
N ARG A 630 3.64 -17.81 18.26
CA ARG A 630 4.55 -18.93 18.51
C ARG A 630 4.11 -20.25 17.89
N VAL A 631 2.81 -20.52 17.86
CA VAL A 631 2.26 -21.67 17.11
C VAL A 631 2.58 -21.54 15.62
N ARG A 632 2.43 -20.33 15.05
CA ARG A 632 2.78 -20.07 13.64
C ARG A 632 4.26 -20.27 13.35
N ASP A 633 5.14 -19.77 14.23
CA ASP A 633 6.59 -19.99 14.10
C ASP A 633 6.91 -21.50 14.07
N ALA A 634 6.34 -22.28 14.99
CA ALA A 634 6.55 -23.72 15.08
C ALA A 634 5.98 -24.49 13.86
N VAL A 635 4.78 -24.12 13.39
CA VAL A 635 4.13 -24.71 12.21
C VAL A 635 4.91 -24.41 10.93
N SER A 636 5.44 -23.19 10.78
CA SER A 636 6.27 -22.82 9.64
C SER A 636 7.52 -23.70 9.57
N VAL A 637 8.22 -23.87 10.68
CA VAL A 637 9.43 -24.70 10.75
C VAL A 637 9.12 -26.18 10.50
N LEU A 638 8.02 -26.70 11.06
CA LEU A 638 7.55 -28.06 10.76
C LEU A 638 7.28 -28.26 9.26
N THR A 639 6.63 -27.29 8.63
CA THR A 639 6.29 -27.36 7.20
C THR A 639 7.51 -27.31 6.29
N GLU A 640 8.52 -26.52 6.67
CA GLU A 640 9.79 -26.40 5.94
C GLU A 640 10.68 -27.64 6.09
N THR A 641 10.67 -28.25 7.28
CA THR A 641 11.58 -29.36 7.61
C THR A 641 11.02 -30.73 7.20
N LEU A 642 9.70 -30.91 7.27
CA LEU A 642 9.08 -32.17 6.87
C LEU A 642 9.07 -32.32 5.34
N SER A 643 9.41 -33.53 4.88
CA SER A 643 9.21 -33.89 3.48
C SER A 643 7.71 -33.91 3.13
N PRO A 644 7.32 -33.56 1.89
CA PRO A 644 5.92 -33.66 1.44
C PRO A 644 5.34 -35.04 1.73
N GLY A 645 4.14 -35.08 2.29
CA GLY A 645 3.50 -36.28 2.79
C GLY A 645 2.38 -35.98 3.79
N PRO A 646 1.63 -37.01 4.23
CA PRO A 646 0.40 -36.83 5.00
C PRO A 646 0.54 -36.04 6.32
N VAL A 647 1.70 -36.12 6.98
CA VAL A 647 1.98 -35.38 8.22
C VAL A 647 2.12 -33.88 7.92
N ARG A 648 2.92 -33.52 6.92
CA ARG A 648 3.14 -32.13 6.53
C ARG A 648 1.91 -31.51 5.86
N ASP A 649 1.32 -32.25 4.93
CA ASP A 649 0.34 -31.69 3.99
C ASP A 649 -1.11 -31.80 4.51
N ALA A 650 -1.35 -32.56 5.58
CA ALA A 650 -2.68 -32.71 6.18
C ALA A 650 -2.68 -32.53 7.70
N LEU A 651 -1.80 -33.22 8.44
CA LEU A 651 -1.85 -33.19 9.91
C LEU A 651 -1.46 -31.83 10.51
N VAL A 652 -0.34 -31.26 10.06
CA VAL A 652 0.18 -29.98 10.56
C VAL A 652 -0.79 -28.81 10.33
N PRO A 653 -1.39 -28.63 9.12
CA PRO A 653 -2.39 -27.58 8.89
C PRO A 653 -3.63 -27.70 9.78
N VAL A 654 -4.14 -28.92 9.98
CA VAL A 654 -5.31 -29.17 10.83
C VAL A 654 -5.02 -28.79 12.28
N LEU A 655 -3.85 -29.17 12.81
CA LEU A 655 -3.47 -28.87 14.19
C LEU A 655 -3.18 -27.38 14.43
N ASP A 656 -2.52 -26.70 13.48
CA ASP A 656 -2.36 -25.24 13.52
C ASP A 656 -3.72 -24.54 13.66
N LEU A 657 -4.67 -24.95 12.81
CA LEU A 657 -5.99 -24.35 12.76
C LEU A 657 -6.82 -24.61 14.01
N MET A 658 -6.76 -25.84 14.55
CA MET A 658 -7.42 -26.20 15.82
C MET A 658 -6.86 -25.39 17.00
N LEU A 659 -5.55 -25.25 17.09
CA LEU A 659 -4.91 -24.47 18.15
C LEU A 659 -5.21 -22.99 18.03
N ARG A 660 -5.29 -22.45 16.80
CA ARG A 660 -5.65 -21.04 16.59
C ARG A 660 -7.02 -20.73 17.17
N VAL A 661 -8.00 -21.55 16.83
CA VAL A 661 -9.37 -21.35 17.29
C VAL A 661 -9.50 -21.55 18.80
N ALA A 662 -8.83 -22.57 19.36
CA ALA A 662 -8.81 -22.78 20.81
C ALA A 662 -8.17 -21.59 21.59
N LEU A 663 -7.18 -20.92 21.00
CA LEU A 663 -6.51 -19.75 21.60
C LEU A 663 -7.36 -18.48 21.47
N GLU A 664 -8.02 -18.26 20.33
CA GLU A 664 -8.79 -17.05 20.04
C GLU A 664 -10.14 -17.02 20.77
N GLU A 665 -10.84 -18.16 20.85
CA GLU A 665 -12.19 -18.21 21.41
C GLU A 665 -12.22 -18.56 22.91
N GLY A 666 -11.09 -19.00 23.47
CA GLY A 666 -10.95 -19.35 24.90
C GLY A 666 -11.70 -20.62 25.33
N ASP A 667 -12.49 -21.18 24.43
CA ASP A 667 -13.04 -22.54 24.47
C ASP A 667 -13.01 -23.09 23.04
N PHE A 668 -12.73 -24.38 22.90
CA PHE A 668 -12.79 -25.07 21.60
C PHE A 668 -14.10 -25.85 21.59
N ASP A 669 -15.15 -25.20 21.10
CA ASP A 669 -16.49 -25.77 20.96
C ASP A 669 -16.81 -26.21 19.52
N ASN A 670 -18.03 -26.68 19.31
CA ASN A 670 -18.45 -27.24 18.03
C ASN A 670 -18.57 -26.19 16.91
N ASP A 671 -18.81 -24.91 17.23
CA ASP A 671 -18.91 -23.83 16.24
C ASP A 671 -17.51 -23.37 15.80
N ALA A 672 -16.56 -23.40 16.74
CA ALA A 672 -15.13 -23.28 16.53
C ALA A 672 -14.61 -24.34 15.54
N ALA A 673 -14.94 -25.62 15.75
CA ALA A 673 -14.53 -26.73 14.88
C ALA A 673 -15.11 -26.64 13.45
N ILE A 674 -16.34 -26.15 13.28
CA ILE A 674 -16.92 -25.88 11.96
C ILE A 674 -16.21 -24.72 11.27
N GLY A 675 -15.84 -23.66 12.02
CA GLY A 675 -15.05 -22.54 11.50
C GLY A 675 -13.69 -22.97 10.98
N VAL A 676 -12.97 -23.82 11.73
CA VAL A 676 -11.72 -24.49 11.33
C VAL A 676 -11.90 -25.28 10.04
N LEU A 677 -12.96 -26.06 9.89
CA LEU A 677 -13.07 -27.01 8.78
C LEU A 677 -13.64 -26.41 7.48
N ALA A 678 -14.12 -25.16 7.52
CA ALA A 678 -14.63 -24.42 6.35
C ALA A 678 -13.56 -23.55 5.66
N THR A 679 -12.48 -23.20 6.37
CA THR A 679 -11.23 -22.57 5.87
C THR A 679 -10.23 -23.57 5.34
#